data_AF-A0A8T7KTE8-F1
#
_entry.id   AF-A0A8T7KTE8-F1
#
_cell.length_a   1.000
_cell.length_b   1.000
_cell.length_c   1.000
_cell.angle_alpha   90.00
_cell.angle_beta   90.00
_cell.angle_gamma   90.00
#
_symmetry.space_group_name_H-M   'P 1'
#
loop_
_entity.id
_entity.type
_entity.pdbx_description
1 polymer ?
#
loop_
_entity_poly.entity_id
_entity_poly.type
_entity_poly.pdbx_seq_one_letter_code
_entity_poly.pdbx_strand_id
1 'polypeptide(L)'
;MSDLAAALGADLAAVAAALADAAAAEPAATPLQPRLSGLATLASGPHAHAFVRAVAQAEGRLRREHPAAAAPLLALLADQRPAASRLRAAAIEELLLAGEPDLARLVELYRRDLRAALAASGSEPPPWRLLGPALLRFLGELLPAAIGEQPRLRRSLPSEAERALIDQLRAAWAEPLPTLGEQFGQSILASAGAAISQVQQTIVHGDLYTLPGAPQPDLPLLYTRYRAFVVESFGALDFRGVLQLQAATRISLEQIYIPICGRAHHDERGPGAPLATLHDFVREQPLLVVLGDPGSGKSTLVRYLLLTLTRGDPRRGLGLDPLWLPIFFPVAAFAAARAQPGGADLSPFAYLSTYYSGLSQPDYGPLFARALTLGRALVLFDGLDEVRDDRQAIVHSLEAFVREWDAVGNRFVATSRIVGYSDAPLDASLFAVVTIQPLADEQIHAFIERWSRAYAALGEPATPSGGDLLHDLMREAASSELERRVAERVASLSQAVFADPQVTDLARNPLLLTILALIHNQGARLPDRRADLYRLCVEALAETWNRTRSLSGRPVDVLLGDEQIDERFVVNVLGPVALWLHGERAGGLIDQDELERHIAATLAQSDGVPRRRARCLARAFIELMRRDTGLLIERGHRRFAFLHLTFEEYLAARGLLESVVVEHPDDLLQSYAADPRWHEVLRLAIAAASQREAQRLLLTMLAAPATGEQRGLPTVLVGECLCDAGRNGAGGRAWEAGIAALLTVVADPAVPLATRVAAGTVLGRLGDPRQLDPNTGRARGASGAAVPDYWCDVAAGPFWHGDERLRRGRRLAIRQVELPYAFRLARYPVSNAEFARFIDAGGYHDPRWWTQAGWTFISPAGRRSPPEQPGTPIGQPGLWGVAPYNTPAQPVVGVSWYEAAAYGAWLTAAGRAAGWLYPGECLRLPTALEWERAARHLDQRIYPWGDQPPDAERANFDGAGLRAPAPLGCFPAGAAVCGALDLAGNVWEWTCSLADALDAPRPCADVAPGETPAIKGGAFNWEADALRCGAHYWFHPGQRHNLLGFRLVWVAATEEP
;
A
#
# COMPACT_ATOMS: atom_id res chain seq x y z
N MET A 1 48.54 -31.25 -12.28
CA MET A 1 47.81 -31.93 -13.37
C MET A 1 48.75 -32.50 -14.40
N SER A 2 49.59 -31.68 -15.06
CA SER A 2 50.63 -32.18 -15.98
C SER A 2 51.63 -33.13 -15.29
N ASP A 3 52.01 -32.85 -14.03
CA ASP A 3 52.90 -33.72 -13.25
C ASP A 3 52.26 -35.04 -12.80
N LEU A 4 50.92 -35.08 -12.67
CA LEU A 4 50.19 -36.30 -12.28
C LEU A 4 49.99 -37.24 -13.49
N ALA A 5 49.79 -36.67 -14.68
CA ALA A 5 49.71 -37.42 -15.94
C ALA A 5 51.07 -38.00 -16.35
N ALA A 6 52.17 -37.27 -16.08
CA ALA A 6 53.53 -37.76 -16.29
C ALA A 6 53.90 -38.92 -15.34
N ALA A 7 53.40 -38.89 -14.10
CA ALA A 7 53.67 -39.95 -13.10
C ALA A 7 52.90 -41.26 -13.35
N LEU A 8 51.80 -41.23 -14.10
CA LEU A 8 50.91 -42.38 -14.34
C LEU A 8 50.95 -42.91 -15.78
N GLY A 9 51.72 -42.28 -16.68
CA GLY A 9 51.88 -42.74 -18.07
C GLY A 9 50.57 -42.76 -18.88
N ALA A 10 49.59 -41.95 -18.51
CA ALA A 10 48.26 -41.94 -19.13
C ALA A 10 48.06 -40.74 -20.05
N ASP A 11 47.39 -40.97 -21.18
CA ASP A 11 47.01 -39.93 -22.14
C ASP A 11 46.07 -38.92 -21.48
N LEU A 12 46.45 -37.64 -21.54
CA LEU A 12 45.72 -36.52 -20.96
C LEU A 12 44.30 -36.40 -21.53
N ALA A 13 44.09 -36.84 -22.78
CA ALA A 13 42.76 -36.89 -23.39
C ALA A 13 41.89 -38.01 -22.77
N ALA A 14 42.48 -39.16 -22.42
CA ALA A 14 41.77 -40.28 -21.80
C ALA A 14 41.42 -39.99 -20.32
N VAL A 15 42.31 -39.28 -19.60
CA VAL A 15 42.01 -38.83 -18.22
C VAL A 15 40.92 -37.75 -18.22
N ALA A 16 40.93 -36.85 -19.20
CA ALA A 16 39.86 -35.85 -19.36
C ALA A 16 38.51 -36.50 -19.74
N ALA A 17 38.52 -37.52 -20.60
CA ALA A 17 37.31 -38.28 -20.95
C ALA A 17 36.77 -39.10 -19.78
N ALA A 18 37.64 -39.76 -19.01
CA ALA A 18 37.23 -40.50 -17.81
C ALA A 18 36.69 -39.58 -16.70
N LEU A 19 37.20 -38.34 -16.60
CA LEU A 19 36.66 -37.33 -15.69
C LEU A 19 35.34 -36.72 -16.21
N ALA A 20 35.16 -36.62 -17.53
CA ALA A 20 33.88 -36.21 -18.12
C ALA A 20 32.80 -37.29 -17.95
N ASP A 21 33.16 -38.58 -18.10
CA ASP A 21 32.28 -39.71 -17.82
C ASP A 21 31.99 -39.87 -16.32
N ALA A 22 32.96 -39.61 -15.44
CA ALA A 22 32.74 -39.56 -13.99
C ALA A 22 31.84 -38.37 -13.57
N ALA A 23 31.96 -37.22 -14.25
CA ALA A 23 31.07 -36.08 -14.06
C ALA A 23 29.66 -36.31 -14.64
N ALA A 24 29.51 -37.22 -15.61
CA ALA A 24 28.22 -37.58 -16.20
C ALA A 24 27.51 -38.75 -15.49
N ALA A 25 28.23 -39.54 -14.67
CA ALA A 25 27.70 -40.74 -13.99
C ALA A 25 27.29 -40.54 -12.51
N GLU A 26 27.51 -39.35 -11.91
CA GLU A 26 26.88 -39.02 -10.63
C GLU A 26 25.49 -38.42 -10.85
N PRO A 27 24.40 -38.99 -10.30
CA PRO A 27 23.15 -38.24 -10.19
C PRO A 27 23.44 -37.04 -9.31
N ALA A 28 23.33 -35.84 -9.88
CA ALA A 28 23.60 -34.57 -9.22
C ALA A 28 22.89 -34.47 -7.86
N ALA A 29 23.57 -34.91 -6.80
CA ALA A 29 23.24 -34.58 -5.43
C ALA A 29 23.67 -33.14 -5.24
N THR A 30 22.77 -32.22 -5.57
CA THR A 30 22.90 -30.81 -5.21
C THR A 30 23.28 -30.76 -3.72
N PRO A 31 24.34 -30.07 -3.30
CA PRO A 31 24.65 -29.91 -1.88
C PRO A 31 23.39 -29.41 -1.15
N LEU A 32 23.15 -29.85 0.08
CA LEU A 32 21.98 -29.39 0.86
C LEU A 32 22.04 -27.88 1.15
N GLN A 33 23.16 -27.20 0.89
CA GLN A 33 23.34 -25.75 1.07
C GLN A 33 22.23 -24.89 0.43
N PRO A 34 21.90 -25.00 -0.86
CA PRO A 34 20.77 -24.28 -1.46
C PRO A 34 19.39 -24.78 -1.02
N ARG A 35 19.24 -25.97 -0.43
CA ARG A 35 17.94 -26.60 -0.10
C ARG A 35 17.56 -26.55 1.40
N LEU A 36 18.53 -26.43 2.31
CA LEU A 36 18.36 -26.09 3.74
C LEU A 36 18.48 -24.59 3.99
N SER A 37 18.58 -23.78 2.93
CA SER A 37 18.51 -22.31 2.99
C SER A 37 17.26 -21.80 3.74
N GLY A 38 16.17 -22.58 3.77
CA GLY A 38 14.99 -22.32 4.60
C GLY A 38 15.19 -22.44 6.12
N LEU A 39 16.23 -23.16 6.57
CA LEU A 39 16.70 -23.14 7.96
C LEU A 39 17.80 -22.09 8.17
N ALA A 40 18.57 -21.75 7.13
CA ALA A 40 19.54 -20.65 7.18
C ALA A 40 18.87 -19.26 7.21
N THR A 41 17.63 -19.13 6.72
CA THR A 41 16.80 -17.93 6.91
C THR A 41 16.48 -17.62 8.37
N LEU A 42 16.80 -18.52 9.30
CA LEU A 42 16.73 -18.26 10.74
C LEU A 42 17.84 -17.35 11.27
N ALA A 43 18.87 -17.09 10.47
CA ALA A 43 19.96 -16.20 10.84
C ALA A 43 20.29 -15.29 9.65
N SER A 44 19.88 -14.02 9.71
CA SER A 44 20.49 -12.99 8.87
C SER A 44 21.71 -12.40 9.58
N GLY A 45 22.79 -12.14 8.82
CA GLY A 45 24.06 -11.59 9.32
C GLY A 45 25.20 -12.61 9.50
N PRO A 46 26.33 -12.21 10.11
CA PRO A 46 27.55 -13.03 10.24
C PRO A 46 27.34 -14.41 10.91
N HIS A 47 26.24 -14.59 11.62
CA HIS A 47 25.82 -15.82 12.30
C HIS A 47 25.26 -16.90 11.34
N ALA A 48 24.73 -16.51 10.17
CA ALA A 48 24.29 -17.44 9.12
C ALA A 48 25.43 -18.34 8.64
N HIS A 49 26.63 -17.76 8.52
CA HIS A 49 27.84 -18.45 8.08
C HIS A 49 28.36 -19.46 9.10
N ALA A 50 28.07 -19.30 10.39
CA ALA A 50 28.47 -20.24 11.44
C ALA A 50 27.53 -21.46 11.47
N PHE A 51 26.21 -21.23 11.42
CA PHE A 51 25.21 -22.29 11.33
C PHE A 51 25.33 -23.09 10.04
N VAL A 52 25.50 -22.43 8.89
CA VAL A 52 25.73 -23.10 7.59
C VAL A 52 27.01 -23.92 7.60
N ARG A 53 28.07 -23.47 8.30
CA ARG A 53 29.30 -24.26 8.49
C ARG A 53 29.07 -25.46 9.39
N ALA A 54 28.30 -25.32 10.47
CA ALA A 54 27.97 -26.42 11.38
C ALA A 54 27.12 -27.49 10.66
N VAL A 55 26.12 -27.09 9.88
CA VAL A 55 25.31 -27.97 9.04
C VAL A 55 26.19 -28.69 8.00
N ALA A 56 27.09 -27.98 7.32
CA ALA A 56 27.98 -28.57 6.33
C ALA A 56 29.00 -29.55 6.97
N GLN A 57 29.48 -29.25 8.19
CA GLN A 57 30.35 -30.16 8.95
C GLN A 57 29.60 -31.42 9.40
N ALA A 58 28.37 -31.26 9.93
CA ALA A 58 27.53 -32.37 10.37
C ALA A 58 27.11 -33.26 9.19
N GLU A 59 26.74 -32.67 8.05
CA GLU A 59 26.44 -33.41 6.82
C GLU A 59 27.68 -34.16 6.30
N GLY A 60 28.82 -33.48 6.22
CA GLY A 60 30.08 -34.08 5.75
C GLY A 60 30.58 -35.20 6.68
N ARG A 61 30.27 -35.13 7.97
CA ARG A 61 30.57 -36.18 8.94
C ARG A 61 29.57 -37.34 8.84
N LEU A 62 28.27 -37.06 8.72
CA LEU A 62 27.23 -38.07 8.48
C LEU A 62 27.50 -38.90 7.22
N ARG A 63 27.90 -38.25 6.12
CA ARG A 63 28.27 -38.93 4.86
C ARG A 63 29.53 -39.80 5.00
N ARG A 64 30.48 -39.41 5.85
CA ARG A 64 31.74 -40.16 6.08
C ARG A 64 31.58 -41.32 7.07
N GLU A 65 30.89 -41.09 8.19
CA GLU A 65 30.75 -42.05 9.28
C GLU A 65 29.59 -43.04 9.05
N HIS A 66 28.54 -42.63 8.33
CA HIS A 66 27.33 -43.43 8.11
C HIS A 66 26.82 -43.35 6.66
N PRO A 67 27.63 -43.78 5.66
CA PRO A 67 27.31 -43.61 4.24
C PRO A 67 26.01 -44.30 3.81
N ALA A 68 25.66 -45.44 4.42
CA ALA A 68 24.43 -46.19 4.13
C ALA A 68 23.15 -45.52 4.67
N ALA A 69 23.27 -44.63 5.66
CA ALA A 69 22.16 -43.91 6.27
C ALA A 69 22.02 -42.47 5.73
N ALA A 70 23.11 -41.89 5.23
CA ALA A 70 23.18 -40.50 4.84
C ALA A 70 22.23 -40.13 3.69
N ALA A 71 22.23 -40.88 2.58
CA ALA A 71 21.38 -40.57 1.42
C ALA A 71 19.86 -40.52 1.75
N PRO A 72 19.26 -41.54 2.41
CA PRO A 72 17.85 -41.51 2.78
C PRO A 72 17.50 -40.44 3.84
N LEU A 73 18.39 -40.18 4.81
CA LEU A 73 18.18 -39.12 5.81
C LEU A 73 18.18 -37.72 5.18
N LEU A 74 19.15 -37.46 4.30
CA LEU A 74 19.31 -36.16 3.64
C LEU A 74 18.21 -35.92 2.58
N ALA A 75 17.71 -36.97 1.93
CA ALA A 75 16.57 -36.89 1.03
C ALA A 75 15.26 -36.55 1.77
N LEU A 76 15.04 -37.10 2.97
CA LEU A 76 13.86 -36.78 3.79
C LEU A 76 13.90 -35.33 4.33
N LEU A 77 15.06 -34.87 4.78
CA LEU A 77 15.25 -33.49 5.24
C LEU A 77 15.04 -32.44 4.12
N ALA A 78 15.12 -32.88 2.86
CA ALA A 78 14.88 -32.05 1.69
C ALA A 78 13.45 -32.16 1.10
N ASP A 79 12.57 -33.01 1.66
CA ASP A 79 11.25 -33.32 1.08
C ASP A 79 10.18 -32.25 1.40
N GLN A 80 9.43 -31.82 0.38
CA GLN A 80 8.42 -30.75 0.42
C GLN A 80 6.96 -31.29 0.44
N ARG A 81 6.75 -32.61 0.43
CA ARG A 81 5.41 -33.24 0.40
C ARG A 81 4.59 -33.01 1.69
N PRO A 82 3.24 -33.14 1.68
CA PRO A 82 2.35 -32.85 2.83
C PRO A 82 2.66 -33.60 4.13
N ALA A 83 3.28 -34.78 4.04
CA ALA A 83 3.74 -35.55 5.18
C ALA A 83 4.86 -34.80 5.96
N ALA A 84 5.77 -34.11 5.25
CA ALA A 84 6.82 -33.29 5.86
C ALA A 84 6.27 -32.00 6.54
N SER A 85 5.12 -31.50 6.10
CA SER A 85 4.42 -30.37 6.75
C SER A 85 3.81 -30.73 8.10
N ARG A 86 3.31 -31.97 8.28
CA ARG A 86 2.88 -32.48 9.59
C ARG A 86 4.06 -32.64 10.55
N LEU A 87 5.22 -33.00 10.01
CA LEU A 87 6.47 -33.15 10.75
C LEU A 87 7.02 -31.80 11.23
N ARG A 88 6.94 -30.76 10.39
CA ARG A 88 7.22 -29.36 10.78
C ARG A 88 6.21 -28.84 11.81
N ALA A 89 4.91 -29.10 11.64
CA ALA A 89 3.88 -28.72 12.62
C ALA A 89 4.06 -29.43 13.98
N ALA A 90 4.44 -30.72 13.97
CA ALA A 90 4.76 -31.46 15.19
C ALA A 90 6.08 -30.97 15.82
N ALA A 91 7.08 -30.58 15.03
CA ALA A 91 8.30 -29.96 15.53
C ALA A 91 8.04 -28.56 16.12
N ILE A 92 7.14 -27.77 15.53
CA ILE A 92 6.64 -26.51 16.09
C ILE A 92 5.96 -26.76 17.44
N GLU A 93 5.05 -27.73 17.50
CA GLU A 93 4.33 -28.08 18.73
C GLU A 93 5.30 -28.56 19.83
N GLU A 94 6.28 -29.40 19.51
CA GLU A 94 7.24 -29.92 20.50
C GLU A 94 8.36 -28.91 20.87
N LEU A 95 8.85 -28.08 19.94
CA LEU A 95 9.94 -27.13 20.20
C LEU A 95 9.46 -25.80 20.79
N LEU A 96 8.26 -25.32 20.42
CA LEU A 96 7.71 -24.07 20.93
C LEU A 96 6.82 -24.27 22.17
N LEU A 97 6.07 -25.37 22.25
CA LEU A 97 4.95 -25.52 23.20
C LEU A 97 5.18 -26.57 24.31
N ALA A 98 6.07 -27.56 24.14
CA ALA A 98 6.29 -28.55 25.22
C ALA A 98 7.18 -27.98 26.35
N GLY A 99 6.75 -28.19 27.61
CA GLY A 99 7.56 -27.88 28.80
C GLY A 99 8.77 -28.81 28.97
N GLU A 100 8.70 -30.02 28.38
CA GLU A 100 9.80 -30.93 28.15
C GLU A 100 9.62 -31.49 26.72
N PRO A 101 10.50 -31.18 25.75
CA PRO A 101 10.33 -31.68 24.39
C PRO A 101 10.47 -33.20 24.35
N ASP A 102 9.42 -33.92 23.93
CA ASP A 102 9.45 -35.37 23.80
C ASP A 102 10.17 -35.76 22.50
N LEU A 103 11.50 -35.74 22.59
CA LEU A 103 12.39 -36.13 21.50
C LEU A 103 12.11 -37.58 21.04
N ALA A 104 11.62 -38.46 21.91
CA ALA A 104 11.25 -39.83 21.53
C ALA A 104 10.00 -39.85 20.65
N ARG A 105 9.00 -39.00 20.93
CA ARG A 105 7.81 -38.80 20.10
C ARG A 105 8.13 -38.16 18.75
N LEU A 106 9.02 -37.16 18.72
CA LEU A 106 9.53 -36.56 17.47
C LEU A 106 10.23 -37.62 16.59
N VAL A 107 11.05 -38.47 17.21
CA VAL A 107 11.76 -39.56 16.55
C VAL A 107 10.81 -40.65 16.04
N GLU A 108 9.75 -40.99 16.78
CA GLU A 108 8.76 -42.00 16.36
C GLU A 108 7.82 -41.47 15.26
N LEU A 109 7.43 -40.19 15.31
CA LEU A 109 6.73 -39.50 14.21
C LEU A 109 7.58 -39.47 12.94
N TYR A 110 8.87 -39.14 13.08
CA TYR A 110 9.84 -39.17 11.99
C TYR A 110 9.99 -40.57 11.41
N ARG A 111 10.08 -41.60 12.25
CA ARG A 111 10.16 -43.01 11.87
C ARG A 111 8.92 -43.46 11.08
N ARG A 112 7.73 -43.08 11.53
CA ARG A 112 6.46 -43.44 10.88
C ARG A 112 6.34 -42.81 9.49
N ASP A 113 6.62 -41.51 9.39
CA ASP A 113 6.42 -40.75 8.16
C ASP A 113 7.54 -41.04 7.14
N LEU A 114 8.78 -41.34 7.59
CA LEU A 114 9.88 -41.86 6.76
C LEU A 114 9.51 -43.20 6.09
N ARG A 115 8.88 -44.13 6.84
CA ARG A 115 8.40 -45.40 6.28
C ARG A 115 7.33 -45.19 5.21
N ALA A 116 6.41 -44.25 5.43
CA ALA A 116 5.36 -43.92 4.46
C ALA A 116 5.95 -43.24 3.20
N ALA A 117 6.93 -42.35 3.36
CA ALA A 117 7.58 -41.64 2.26
C ALA A 117 8.44 -42.56 1.38
N LEU A 118 9.13 -43.54 1.97
CA LEU A 118 9.95 -44.53 1.27
C LEU A 118 9.12 -45.64 0.61
N ALA A 119 8.01 -46.04 1.22
CA ALA A 119 7.02 -46.92 0.60
C ALA A 119 6.43 -46.30 -0.68
N ALA A 120 6.20 -44.99 -0.71
CA ALA A 120 5.71 -44.27 -1.88
C ALA A 120 6.76 -44.09 -3.00
N SER A 121 8.06 -44.26 -2.71
CA SER A 121 9.16 -44.12 -3.68
C SER A 121 9.74 -45.46 -4.16
N GLY A 122 9.12 -46.59 -3.80
CA GLY A 122 9.52 -47.93 -4.25
C GLY A 122 10.90 -48.41 -3.77
N SER A 123 11.47 -47.77 -2.74
CA SER A 123 12.81 -48.09 -2.21
C SER A 123 12.69 -48.71 -0.81
N GLU A 124 13.38 -49.84 -0.54
CA GLU A 124 13.38 -50.42 0.81
C GLU A 124 14.18 -49.55 1.80
N PRO A 125 13.61 -49.17 2.96
CA PRO A 125 14.33 -48.40 3.96
C PRO A 125 15.48 -49.21 4.57
N PRO A 126 16.67 -48.60 4.83
CA PRO A 126 17.67 -49.21 5.69
C PRO A 126 17.06 -49.53 7.07
N PRO A 127 17.52 -50.58 7.77
CA PRO A 127 16.95 -50.95 9.06
C PRO A 127 17.18 -49.84 10.09
N TRP A 128 16.14 -49.48 10.86
CA TRP A 128 16.11 -48.35 11.80
C TRP A 128 17.28 -48.31 12.80
N ARG A 129 17.82 -49.49 13.16
CA ARG A 129 19.04 -49.64 13.97
C ARG A 129 20.26 -48.87 13.43
N LEU A 130 20.30 -48.57 12.12
CA LEU A 130 21.35 -47.79 11.45
C LEU A 130 20.97 -46.30 11.29
N LEU A 131 19.67 -45.99 11.15
CA LEU A 131 19.18 -44.63 10.86
C LEU A 131 18.94 -43.80 12.13
N GLY A 132 18.39 -44.41 13.18
CA GLY A 132 18.02 -43.72 14.43
C GLY A 132 19.21 -43.06 15.13
N PRO A 133 20.32 -43.77 15.36
CA PRO A 133 21.50 -43.19 16.00
C PRO A 133 22.17 -42.09 15.16
N ALA A 134 22.16 -42.23 13.83
CA ALA A 134 22.71 -41.24 12.90
C ALA A 134 21.88 -39.94 12.88
N LEU A 135 20.54 -40.05 12.96
CA LEU A 135 19.63 -38.91 13.10
C LEU A 135 19.81 -38.19 14.44
N LEU A 136 19.91 -38.93 15.54
CA LEU A 136 20.12 -38.36 16.88
C LEU A 136 21.46 -37.64 16.98
N ARG A 137 22.52 -38.20 16.38
CA ARG A 137 23.83 -37.54 16.29
C ARG A 137 23.77 -36.27 15.44
N PHE A 138 23.08 -36.30 14.30
CA PHE A 138 22.86 -35.13 13.44
C PHE A 138 22.10 -34.00 14.17
N LEU A 139 21.00 -34.32 14.88
CA LEU A 139 20.25 -33.35 15.67
C LEU A 139 21.03 -32.84 16.89
N GLY A 140 21.81 -33.70 17.54
CA GLY A 140 22.67 -33.36 18.67
C GLY A 140 23.80 -32.40 18.29
N GLU A 141 24.40 -32.51 17.10
CA GLU A 141 25.44 -31.57 16.65
C GLU A 141 24.87 -30.18 16.30
N LEU A 142 23.60 -30.09 15.91
CA LEU A 142 22.94 -28.83 15.54
C LEU A 142 22.45 -28.03 16.76
N LEU A 143 22.09 -28.71 17.86
CA LEU A 143 21.50 -28.08 19.05
C LEU A 143 22.44 -27.07 19.75
N PRO A 144 23.73 -27.38 20.01
CA PRO A 144 24.65 -26.43 20.64
C PRO A 144 24.95 -25.21 19.77
N ALA A 145 24.98 -25.37 18.45
CA ALA A 145 25.16 -24.28 17.50
C ALA A 145 23.93 -23.35 17.45
N ALA A 146 22.72 -23.89 17.65
CA ALA A 146 21.49 -23.10 17.76
C ALA A 146 21.36 -22.37 19.11
N ILE A 147 21.87 -22.96 20.21
CA ILE A 147 21.80 -22.39 21.57
C ILE A 147 22.89 -21.33 21.81
N GLY A 148 24.11 -21.52 21.30
CA GLY A 148 25.26 -20.64 21.55
C GLY A 148 25.21 -19.25 20.89
N GLU A 149 24.23 -18.99 20.03
CA GLU A 149 24.14 -17.80 19.16
C GLU A 149 22.99 -16.83 19.54
N GLN A 150 22.32 -17.04 20.68
CA GLN A 150 21.25 -16.17 21.18
C GLN A 150 21.78 -15.12 22.20
N PRO A 151 21.74 -13.80 21.90
CA PRO A 151 22.37 -12.76 22.73
C PRO A 151 21.76 -12.58 24.14
N ARG A 152 20.46 -12.85 24.33
CA ARG A 152 19.82 -12.79 25.67
C ARG A 152 20.15 -14.05 26.50
N LEU A 153 20.25 -15.23 25.91
CA LEU A 153 20.72 -16.48 26.54
C LEU A 153 22.16 -16.36 27.05
N ARG A 154 23.04 -15.70 26.29
CA ARG A 154 24.43 -15.38 26.71
C ARG A 154 24.52 -14.39 27.88
N ARG A 155 23.52 -13.52 28.06
CA ARG A 155 23.50 -12.53 29.17
C ARG A 155 22.89 -13.09 30.46
N SER A 156 22.10 -14.16 30.38
CA SER A 156 21.37 -14.76 31.51
C SER A 156 21.97 -16.07 32.05
N LEU A 157 23.03 -16.61 31.44
CA LEU A 157 23.69 -17.86 31.87
C LEU A 157 25.06 -17.58 32.53
N PRO A 158 25.38 -18.15 33.71
CA PRO A 158 26.70 -18.01 34.32
C PRO A 158 27.77 -18.79 33.55
N SER A 159 28.90 -18.14 33.23
CA SER A 159 29.95 -18.54 32.28
C SER A 159 30.76 -19.83 32.57
N GLU A 160 30.42 -20.58 33.62
CA GLU A 160 31.14 -21.79 34.05
C GLU A 160 30.28 -23.06 33.87
N ALA A 161 28.96 -22.95 34.12
CA ALA A 161 27.99 -24.00 33.82
C ALA A 161 27.80 -24.21 32.31
N GLU A 162 27.96 -23.15 31.50
CA GLU A 162 27.90 -23.20 30.03
C GLU A 162 29.00 -24.09 29.43
N ARG A 163 30.24 -23.94 29.90
CA ARG A 163 31.36 -24.79 29.48
C ARG A 163 31.16 -26.23 29.94
N ALA A 164 30.75 -26.43 31.19
CA ALA A 164 30.49 -27.76 31.72
C ALA A 164 29.36 -28.50 30.97
N LEU A 165 28.27 -27.83 30.61
CA LEU A 165 27.14 -28.46 29.90
C LEU A 165 27.47 -28.74 28.44
N ILE A 166 28.11 -27.78 27.74
CA ILE A 166 28.56 -27.98 26.35
C ILE A 166 29.64 -29.07 26.27
N ASP A 167 30.56 -29.12 27.24
CA ASP A 167 31.59 -30.16 27.32
C ASP A 167 31.01 -31.52 27.72
N GLN A 168 29.99 -31.57 28.60
CA GLN A 168 29.24 -32.80 28.90
C GLN A 168 28.48 -33.34 27.69
N LEU A 169 27.80 -32.47 26.94
CA LEU A 169 27.10 -32.86 25.71
C LEU A 169 28.07 -33.30 24.62
N ARG A 170 29.20 -32.59 24.44
CA ARG A 170 30.27 -32.99 23.52
C ARG A 170 30.92 -34.32 23.93
N ALA A 171 31.17 -34.53 25.23
CA ALA A 171 31.76 -35.77 25.73
C ALA A 171 30.81 -36.96 25.59
N ALA A 172 29.52 -36.77 25.90
CA ALA A 172 28.49 -37.80 25.71
C ALA A 172 28.28 -38.17 24.23
N TRP A 173 28.57 -37.25 23.30
CA TRP A 173 28.43 -37.47 21.86
C TRP A 173 29.71 -37.90 21.13
N ALA A 174 30.88 -37.88 21.80
CA ALA A 174 32.17 -38.26 21.23
C ALA A 174 32.46 -39.77 21.23
N GLU A 175 31.62 -40.62 21.83
CA GLU A 175 31.85 -42.08 21.86
C GLU A 175 31.60 -42.75 20.49
N PRO A 176 32.40 -43.78 20.10
CA PRO A 176 32.20 -44.51 18.85
C PRO A 176 30.87 -45.29 18.84
N LEU A 177 30.09 -45.12 17.77
CA LEU A 177 28.76 -45.72 17.59
C LEU A 177 28.63 -47.27 17.58
N PRO A 178 29.66 -48.13 17.41
CA PRO A 178 29.42 -49.58 17.23
C PRO A 178 28.94 -50.34 18.49
N THR A 179 28.89 -49.72 19.67
CA THR A 179 28.49 -50.37 20.94
C THR A 179 27.24 -49.76 21.57
N LEU A 180 26.39 -49.07 20.80
CA LEU A 180 25.21 -48.38 21.32
C LEU A 180 23.94 -49.25 21.21
N GLY A 181 23.56 -49.91 22.31
CA GLY A 181 22.23 -50.51 22.47
C GLY A 181 21.14 -49.46 22.71
N GLU A 182 19.87 -49.82 22.48
CA GLU A 182 18.67 -48.96 22.65
C GLU A 182 18.62 -48.20 24.00
N GLN A 183 19.18 -48.78 25.07
CA GLN A 183 19.25 -48.18 26.40
C GLN A 183 20.10 -46.90 26.47
N PHE A 184 21.17 -46.79 25.67
CA PHE A 184 22.06 -45.62 25.71
C PHE A 184 21.48 -44.45 24.89
N GLY A 185 20.72 -44.75 23.83
CA GLY A 185 19.93 -43.75 23.10
C GLY A 185 18.88 -43.09 23.99
N GLN A 186 18.22 -43.88 24.86
CA GLN A 186 17.31 -43.35 25.88
C GLN A 186 18.04 -42.51 26.94
N SER A 187 19.25 -42.89 27.35
CA SER A 187 20.06 -42.12 28.32
C SER A 187 20.53 -40.77 27.76
N ILE A 188 20.92 -40.71 26.47
CA ILE A 188 21.28 -39.45 25.80
C ILE A 188 20.03 -38.58 25.60
N LEU A 189 18.90 -39.16 25.20
CA LEU A 189 17.61 -38.46 25.08
C LEU A 189 17.14 -37.91 26.44
N ALA A 190 17.30 -38.67 27.52
CA ALA A 190 16.98 -38.24 28.88
C ALA A 190 17.93 -37.16 29.39
N SER A 191 19.24 -37.25 29.09
CA SER A 191 20.23 -36.24 29.49
C SER A 191 20.07 -34.94 28.70
N ALA A 192 19.77 -35.02 27.40
CA ALA A 192 19.45 -33.87 26.56
C ALA A 192 18.11 -33.24 26.98
N GLY A 193 17.09 -34.07 27.27
CA GLY A 193 15.81 -33.62 27.83
C GLY A 193 15.98 -32.90 29.16
N ALA A 194 16.77 -33.43 30.09
CA ALA A 194 17.07 -32.81 31.38
C ALA A 194 17.86 -31.50 31.24
N ALA A 195 18.86 -31.46 30.36
CA ALA A 195 19.63 -30.25 30.07
C ALA A 195 18.77 -29.14 29.45
N ILE A 196 17.89 -29.49 28.50
CA ILE A 196 16.93 -28.56 27.89
C ILE A 196 15.92 -28.08 28.93
N SER A 197 15.41 -28.98 29.78
CA SER A 197 14.48 -28.68 30.87
C SER A 197 15.13 -27.73 31.91
N GLN A 198 16.42 -27.90 32.22
CA GLN A 198 17.18 -27.03 33.13
C GLN A 198 17.46 -25.64 32.52
N VAL A 199 17.76 -25.56 31.23
CA VAL A 199 17.86 -24.29 30.50
C VAL A 199 16.50 -23.58 30.42
N GLN A 200 15.41 -24.32 30.21
CA GLN A 200 14.05 -23.79 30.13
C GLN A 200 13.51 -23.30 31.48
N GLN A 201 13.78 -24.02 32.58
CA GLN A 201 13.43 -23.56 33.94
C GLN A 201 14.15 -22.25 34.28
N THR A 202 15.39 -22.09 33.84
CA THR A 202 16.16 -20.85 34.06
C THR A 202 15.63 -19.67 33.22
N ILE A 203 15.06 -19.94 32.03
CA ILE A 203 14.44 -18.92 31.15
C ILE A 203 13.04 -18.51 31.64
N VAL A 204 12.23 -19.46 32.14
CA VAL A 204 10.86 -19.23 32.61
C VAL A 204 10.82 -18.51 33.97
N HIS A 205 11.82 -18.70 34.82
CA HIS A 205 11.89 -18.07 36.14
C HIS A 205 12.58 -16.70 36.16
N GLY A 206 12.93 -16.14 34.99
CA GLY A 206 13.31 -14.73 34.84
C GLY A 206 12.12 -13.80 35.04
N ASP A 207 11.73 -13.61 36.30
CA ASP A 207 10.92 -12.54 36.89
C ASP A 207 9.47 -12.28 36.46
N LEU A 208 8.88 -12.96 35.47
CA LEU A 208 7.47 -12.71 35.12
C LEU A 208 6.66 -14.00 34.95
N TYR A 209 5.77 -14.23 35.93
CA TYR A 209 4.72 -15.26 35.99
C TYR A 209 5.14 -16.67 36.40
N THR A 210 5.33 -16.89 37.70
CA THR A 210 4.79 -18.07 38.39
C THR A 210 4.64 -17.76 39.88
N LEU A 211 3.41 -17.78 40.40
CA LEU A 211 3.20 -17.99 41.84
C LEU A 211 3.66 -19.43 42.16
N PRO A 212 4.43 -19.67 43.23
CA PRO A 212 4.84 -21.02 43.59
C PRO A 212 3.61 -21.89 43.84
N GLY A 213 3.38 -22.92 43.02
CA GLY A 213 2.33 -23.93 43.20
C GLY A 213 1.16 -23.94 42.21
N ALA A 214 1.14 -23.10 41.18
CA ALA A 214 0.16 -23.23 40.09
C ALA A 214 0.54 -24.35 39.09
N PRO A 215 -0.42 -25.15 38.58
CA PRO A 215 -0.14 -26.15 37.54
C PRO A 215 0.39 -25.46 36.28
N GLN A 216 1.41 -26.06 35.64
CA GLN A 216 1.98 -25.51 34.40
C GLN A 216 0.90 -25.47 33.28
N PRO A 217 0.81 -24.37 32.52
CA PRO A 217 -0.16 -24.25 31.45
C PRO A 217 0.17 -25.19 30.28
N ASP A 218 -0.81 -25.96 29.80
CA ASP A 218 -0.71 -26.84 28.63
C ASP A 218 -0.70 -25.99 27.33
N LEU A 219 0.50 -25.56 26.91
CA LEU A 219 0.68 -24.72 25.73
C LEU A 219 0.22 -25.40 24.41
N PRO A 220 0.42 -26.72 24.18
CA PRO A 220 -0.16 -27.41 23.02
C PRO A 220 -1.68 -27.31 22.93
N LEU A 221 -2.38 -27.46 24.06
CA LEU A 221 -3.83 -27.29 24.12
C LEU A 221 -4.25 -25.84 23.85
N LEU A 222 -3.54 -24.87 24.44
CA LEU A 222 -3.78 -23.44 24.20
C LEU A 222 -3.58 -23.07 22.72
N TYR A 223 -2.53 -23.57 22.08
CA TYR A 223 -2.26 -23.35 20.66
C TYR A 223 -3.35 -23.96 19.76
N THR A 224 -3.77 -25.19 20.05
CA THR A 224 -4.86 -25.86 19.32
C THR A 224 -6.15 -25.06 19.40
N ARG A 225 -6.49 -24.57 20.60
CA ARG A 225 -7.67 -23.71 20.82
C ARG A 225 -7.53 -22.35 20.13
N TYR A 226 -6.37 -21.72 20.22
CA TYR A 226 -6.10 -20.43 19.56
C TYR A 226 -6.24 -20.55 18.04
N ARG A 227 -5.68 -21.61 17.45
CA ARG A 227 -5.83 -21.92 16.02
C ARG A 227 -7.28 -22.13 15.62
N ALA A 228 -8.05 -22.90 16.39
CA ALA A 228 -9.47 -23.12 16.12
C ALA A 228 -10.25 -21.79 16.17
N PHE A 229 -10.00 -20.96 17.20
CA PHE A 229 -10.57 -19.63 17.34
C PHE A 229 -10.24 -18.73 16.14
N VAL A 230 -8.98 -18.70 15.69
CA VAL A 230 -8.55 -17.89 14.54
C VAL A 230 -9.26 -18.32 13.26
N VAL A 231 -9.33 -19.63 13.01
CA VAL A 231 -10.00 -20.18 11.82
C VAL A 231 -11.50 -19.89 11.85
N GLU A 232 -12.15 -20.01 13.00
CA GLU A 232 -13.59 -19.76 13.13
C GLU A 232 -13.93 -18.27 13.01
N SER A 233 -13.12 -17.41 13.62
CA SER A 233 -13.37 -15.96 13.72
C SER A 233 -12.95 -15.17 12.48
N PHE A 234 -11.92 -15.64 11.77
CA PHE A 234 -11.34 -14.89 10.64
C PHE A 234 -11.38 -15.65 9.30
N GLY A 235 -11.69 -16.94 9.29
CA GLY A 235 -11.48 -17.85 8.14
C GLY A 235 -12.39 -17.65 6.94
N ALA A 236 -13.50 -16.95 7.10
CA ALA A 236 -14.45 -16.70 6.03
C ALA A 236 -14.92 -15.24 6.05
N LEU A 237 -15.16 -14.70 4.86
CA LEU A 237 -16.01 -13.53 4.73
C LEU A 237 -17.45 -14.01 4.75
N ASP A 238 -18.20 -13.49 5.71
CA ASP A 238 -19.59 -13.83 5.94
C ASP A 238 -20.48 -12.77 5.31
N PHE A 239 -21.16 -13.14 4.23
CA PHE A 239 -22.09 -12.26 3.52
C PHE A 239 -23.54 -12.57 3.87
N ARG A 240 -23.80 -13.26 5.00
CA ARG A 240 -25.16 -13.47 5.51
C ARG A 240 -25.88 -12.13 5.63
N GLY A 241 -27.02 -12.05 4.96
CA GLY A 241 -27.86 -10.86 4.94
C GLY A 241 -27.56 -9.87 3.82
N VAL A 242 -26.40 -9.93 3.15
CA VAL A 242 -26.03 -8.95 2.13
C VAL A 242 -26.75 -9.21 0.80
N LEU A 243 -26.94 -10.48 0.39
CA LEU A 243 -27.62 -10.84 -0.87
C LEU A 243 -28.23 -12.26 -0.84
N GLN A 244 -29.15 -12.55 -1.79
CA GLN A 244 -30.02 -13.73 -2.03
C GLN A 244 -29.42 -15.16 -2.01
N LEU A 245 -28.36 -15.45 -1.27
CA LEU A 245 -27.78 -16.79 -1.23
C LEU A 245 -28.54 -17.67 -0.23
N GLN A 246 -29.20 -18.72 -0.74
CA GLN A 246 -29.72 -19.82 0.06
C GLN A 246 -28.57 -20.48 0.85
N ALA A 247 -28.69 -20.48 2.18
CA ALA A 247 -28.03 -21.34 3.19
C ALA A 247 -26.48 -21.48 3.23
N ALA A 248 -25.69 -21.05 2.24
CA ALA A 248 -24.22 -21.14 2.25
C ALA A 248 -23.56 -19.81 1.82
N THR A 249 -23.37 -18.91 2.78
CA THR A 249 -22.94 -17.50 2.58
C THR A 249 -21.52 -17.18 3.08
N ARG A 250 -20.73 -18.22 3.35
CA ARG A 250 -19.34 -18.09 3.82
C ARG A 250 -18.37 -18.43 2.69
N ILE A 251 -17.75 -17.39 2.13
CA ILE A 251 -16.64 -17.56 1.18
C ILE A 251 -15.34 -17.57 1.98
N SER A 252 -14.52 -18.60 1.80
CA SER A 252 -13.21 -18.68 2.46
C SER A 252 -12.35 -17.50 2.04
N LEU A 253 -11.85 -16.73 3.01
CA LEU A 253 -11.00 -15.56 2.73
C LEU A 253 -9.79 -15.95 1.89
N GLU A 254 -9.23 -17.13 2.12
CA GLU A 254 -8.07 -17.63 1.39
C GLU A 254 -8.33 -17.93 -0.09
N GLN A 255 -9.58 -18.23 -0.46
CA GLN A 255 -9.94 -18.51 -1.86
C GLN A 255 -9.99 -17.23 -2.70
N ILE A 256 -10.29 -16.10 -2.07
CA ILE A 256 -10.55 -14.81 -2.74
C ILE A 256 -9.46 -13.77 -2.50
N TYR A 257 -8.63 -13.94 -1.47
CA TYR A 257 -7.56 -13.00 -1.16
C TYR A 257 -6.61 -12.81 -2.35
N ILE A 258 -6.25 -11.57 -2.66
CA ILE A 258 -5.22 -11.21 -3.63
C ILE A 258 -4.08 -10.46 -2.93
N PRO A 259 -2.80 -10.69 -3.28
CA PRO A 259 -1.70 -9.89 -2.74
C PRO A 259 -1.89 -8.42 -3.09
N ILE A 260 -1.88 -7.56 -2.07
CA ILE A 260 -1.94 -6.10 -2.22
C ILE A 260 -0.54 -5.50 -2.23
N CYS A 261 -0.38 -4.44 -3.01
CA CYS A 261 0.90 -3.79 -3.26
C CYS A 261 1.04 -2.53 -2.41
N GLY A 262 2.27 -2.23 -1.99
CA GLY A 262 2.58 -1.06 -1.20
C GLY A 262 3.83 -0.34 -1.69
N ARG A 263 4.02 0.89 -1.22
CA ARG A 263 5.22 1.69 -1.44
C ARG A 263 5.79 2.18 -0.12
N ALA A 264 7.08 1.96 0.10
CA ALA A 264 7.77 2.48 1.28
C ALA A 264 7.97 4.00 1.19
N HIS A 265 7.78 4.71 2.30
CA HIS A 265 7.96 6.17 2.37
C HIS A 265 9.40 6.64 2.09
N HIS A 266 10.40 5.76 2.26
CA HIS A 266 11.82 6.06 2.06
C HIS A 266 12.45 5.41 0.81
N ASP A 267 11.65 4.95 -0.16
CA ASP A 267 12.24 4.34 -1.37
C ASP A 267 12.95 5.40 -2.24
N GLU A 268 14.28 5.38 -2.21
CA GLU A 268 15.16 6.29 -2.97
C GLU A 268 15.05 6.11 -4.50
N ARG A 269 14.43 5.01 -4.94
CA ARG A 269 14.24 4.67 -6.36
C ARG A 269 13.14 5.49 -7.06
N GLY A 270 12.43 6.33 -6.32
CA GLY A 270 11.41 7.23 -6.86
C GLY A 270 10.13 6.52 -7.29
N PRO A 271 9.16 7.26 -7.85
CA PRO A 271 7.81 6.74 -8.08
C PRO A 271 7.64 5.70 -9.20
N GLY A 272 8.71 5.40 -9.93
CA GLY A 272 8.74 4.37 -10.98
C GLY A 272 9.32 3.03 -10.52
N ALA A 273 9.66 2.88 -9.24
CA ALA A 273 10.12 1.61 -8.70
C ALA A 273 8.99 0.55 -8.74
N PRO A 274 9.30 -0.71 -9.09
CA PRO A 274 8.31 -1.78 -9.07
C PRO A 274 7.68 -1.89 -7.69
N LEU A 275 6.35 -1.93 -7.63
CA LEU A 275 5.62 -2.08 -6.37
C LEU A 275 5.92 -3.46 -5.78
N ALA A 276 6.30 -3.49 -4.50
CA ALA A 276 6.45 -4.73 -3.76
C ALA A 276 5.13 -5.11 -3.09
N THR A 277 4.93 -6.42 -2.90
CA THR A 277 3.75 -6.89 -2.16
C THR A 277 3.93 -6.58 -0.68
N LEU A 278 2.83 -6.33 0.04
CA LEU A 278 2.92 -6.17 1.50
C LEU A 278 3.47 -7.42 2.19
N HIS A 279 3.36 -8.59 1.58
CA HIS A 279 3.95 -9.81 2.09
C HIS A 279 5.48 -9.75 2.12
N ASP A 280 6.08 -9.15 1.09
CA ASP A 280 7.54 -8.93 1.04
C ASP A 280 7.96 -7.92 2.10
N PHE A 281 7.20 -6.83 2.29
CA PHE A 281 7.47 -5.87 3.35
C PHE A 281 7.39 -6.48 4.75
N VAL A 282 6.38 -7.32 5.03
CA VAL A 282 6.27 -8.03 6.33
C VAL A 282 7.44 -9.00 6.54
N ARG A 283 8.01 -9.56 5.46
CA ARG A 283 9.16 -10.47 5.50
C ARG A 283 10.50 -9.74 5.64
N GLU A 284 10.62 -8.55 5.08
CA GLU A 284 11.88 -7.80 5.07
C GLU A 284 11.99 -6.89 6.29
N GLN A 285 10.89 -6.29 6.72
CA GLN A 285 10.86 -5.30 7.79
C GLN A 285 10.36 -5.95 9.10
N PRO A 286 11.17 -5.98 10.17
CA PRO A 286 10.73 -6.53 11.47
C PRO A 286 9.70 -5.62 12.15
N LEU A 287 9.78 -4.31 11.93
CA LEU A 287 8.88 -3.30 12.45
C LEU A 287 8.27 -2.54 11.28
N LEU A 288 6.98 -2.74 11.03
CA LEU A 288 6.29 -2.22 9.85
C LEU A 288 5.00 -1.49 10.23
N VAL A 289 4.77 -0.32 9.63
CA VAL A 289 3.49 0.38 9.63
C VAL A 289 2.91 0.34 8.21
N VAL A 290 1.68 -0.13 8.11
CA VAL A 290 0.91 -0.21 6.86
C VAL A 290 -0.18 0.86 6.88
N LEU A 291 0.01 1.89 6.05
CA LEU A 291 -0.94 2.97 5.84
C LEU A 291 -1.83 2.67 4.63
N GLY A 292 -3.08 3.12 4.66
CA GLY A 292 -3.92 3.08 3.46
C GLY A 292 -5.29 3.70 3.68
N ASP A 293 -5.97 4.03 2.60
CA ASP A 293 -7.31 4.62 2.62
C ASP A 293 -8.38 3.66 3.18
N PRO A 294 -9.58 4.15 3.56
CA PRO A 294 -10.71 3.29 3.93
C PRO A 294 -11.00 2.23 2.85
N GLY A 295 -11.22 0.98 3.25
CA GLY A 295 -11.50 -0.12 2.32
C GLY A 295 -10.28 -0.68 1.57
N SER A 296 -9.07 -0.12 1.75
CA SER A 296 -7.84 -0.56 1.06
C SER A 296 -7.37 -1.99 1.38
N GLY A 297 -8.02 -2.69 2.32
CA GLY A 297 -7.71 -4.08 2.66
C GLY A 297 -6.76 -4.28 3.85
N LYS A 298 -6.47 -3.24 4.66
CA LYS A 298 -5.61 -3.34 5.87
C LYS A 298 -6.01 -4.47 6.83
N SER A 299 -7.25 -4.47 7.31
CA SER A 299 -7.74 -5.53 8.20
C SER A 299 -7.84 -6.89 7.49
N THR A 300 -8.09 -6.90 6.17
CA THR A 300 -8.09 -8.11 5.35
C THR A 300 -6.71 -8.76 5.29
N LEU A 301 -5.64 -7.96 5.16
CA LEU A 301 -4.25 -8.42 5.27
C LEU A 301 -3.99 -9.05 6.64
N VAL A 302 -4.36 -8.36 7.73
CA VAL A 302 -4.18 -8.86 9.11
C VAL A 302 -4.86 -10.23 9.29
N ARG A 303 -6.12 -10.35 8.86
CA ARG A 303 -6.88 -11.61 8.91
C ARG A 303 -6.21 -12.71 8.08
N TYR A 304 -5.75 -12.38 6.88
CA TYR A 304 -5.11 -13.34 5.99
C TYR A 304 -3.76 -13.85 6.55
N LEU A 305 -2.97 -12.98 7.18
CA LEU A 305 -1.72 -13.35 7.88
C LEU A 305 -2.01 -14.29 9.06
N LEU A 306 -3.02 -13.98 9.88
CA LEU A 306 -3.46 -14.83 11.00
C LEU A 306 -3.84 -16.24 10.53
N LEU A 307 -4.67 -16.34 9.49
CA LEU A 307 -5.14 -17.63 8.99
C LEU A 307 -4.03 -18.49 8.38
N THR A 308 -3.20 -17.86 7.53
CA THR A 308 -2.19 -18.58 6.76
C THR A 308 -1.14 -19.18 7.69
N LEU A 309 -0.68 -18.42 8.70
CA LEU A 309 0.34 -18.88 9.64
C LEU A 309 -0.21 -19.90 10.64
N THR A 310 -1.45 -19.72 11.15
CA THR A 310 -2.04 -20.70 12.08
C THR A 310 -2.40 -22.04 11.44
N ARG A 311 -2.58 -22.11 10.11
CA ARG A 311 -2.86 -23.38 9.41
C ARG A 311 -1.61 -24.16 9.01
N GLY A 312 -0.44 -23.53 8.97
CA GLY A 312 0.84 -24.21 8.70
C GLY A 312 0.94 -24.90 7.34
N ASP A 313 0.20 -24.42 6.32
CA ASP A 313 0.22 -24.99 4.96
C ASP A 313 1.27 -24.28 4.07
N PRO A 314 2.43 -24.89 3.77
CA PRO A 314 3.49 -24.28 2.97
C PRO A 314 3.15 -24.20 1.47
N ARG A 315 2.07 -24.83 0.97
CA ARG A 315 1.68 -24.70 -0.45
C ARG A 315 1.31 -23.27 -0.84
N ARG A 316 1.05 -22.41 0.14
CA ARG A 316 0.66 -21.02 -0.05
C ARG A 316 1.68 -20.03 0.53
N GLY A 317 2.89 -20.52 0.81
CA GLY A 317 3.92 -19.79 1.54
C GLY A 317 4.20 -18.41 0.96
N LEU A 318 3.73 -17.38 1.65
CA LEU A 318 3.93 -15.95 1.40
C LEU A 318 5.42 -15.54 1.57
N GLY A 319 6.34 -16.50 1.50
CA GLY A 319 7.73 -16.42 1.95
C GLY A 319 7.90 -16.13 3.45
N LEU A 320 6.83 -16.19 4.25
CA LEU A 320 6.86 -15.98 5.70
C LEU A 320 7.19 -17.29 6.43
N ASP A 321 7.88 -17.18 7.57
CA ASP A 321 8.28 -18.34 8.36
C ASP A 321 7.02 -18.98 9.02
N PRO A 322 6.67 -20.24 8.69
CA PRO A 322 5.50 -20.91 9.27
C PRO A 322 5.65 -21.21 10.76
N LEU A 323 6.86 -21.02 11.33
CA LEU A 323 7.12 -21.14 12.77
C LEU A 323 6.68 -19.88 13.54
N TRP A 324 6.31 -18.78 12.88
CA TRP A 324 5.82 -17.59 13.57
C TRP A 324 4.39 -17.77 14.05
N LEU A 325 4.16 -17.50 15.35
CA LEU A 325 2.83 -17.40 15.93
C LEU A 325 2.26 -16.00 15.67
N PRO A 326 1.19 -15.85 14.87
CA PRO A 326 0.56 -14.57 14.67
C PRO A 326 -0.32 -14.22 15.87
N ILE A 327 -0.18 -13.01 16.42
CA ILE A 327 -0.92 -12.51 17.59
C ILE A 327 -1.74 -11.31 17.13
N PHE A 328 -3.06 -11.41 17.26
CA PHE A 328 -3.97 -10.31 16.92
C PHE A 328 -4.11 -9.32 18.09
N PHE A 329 -3.86 -8.04 17.84
CA PHE A 329 -3.97 -6.97 18.84
C PHE A 329 -4.88 -5.84 18.33
N PRO A 330 -6.12 -5.71 18.82
CA PRO A 330 -7.01 -4.62 18.43
C PRO A 330 -6.70 -3.33 19.22
N VAL A 331 -6.10 -2.34 18.56
CA VAL A 331 -5.58 -1.13 19.21
C VAL A 331 -6.70 -0.27 19.78
N ALA A 332 -7.81 -0.12 19.06
CA ALA A 332 -8.97 0.65 19.52
C ALA A 332 -9.55 0.11 20.84
N ALA A 333 -9.65 -1.22 20.94
CA ALA A 333 -10.19 -1.87 22.12
C ALA A 333 -9.22 -1.78 23.33
N PHE A 334 -7.91 -1.80 23.08
CA PHE A 334 -6.90 -1.52 24.11
C PHE A 334 -7.01 -0.08 24.63
N ALA A 335 -7.12 0.90 23.74
CA ALA A 335 -7.29 2.30 24.11
C ALA A 335 -8.57 2.51 24.95
N ALA A 336 -9.69 1.89 24.54
CA ALA A 336 -10.94 1.93 25.29
C ALA A 336 -10.85 1.26 26.67
N ALA A 337 -10.02 0.23 26.83
CA ALA A 337 -9.77 -0.38 28.14
C ALA A 337 -8.95 0.53 29.05
N ARG A 338 -7.95 1.24 28.51
CA ARG A 338 -7.12 2.20 29.28
C ARG A 338 -7.86 3.45 29.72
N ALA A 339 -8.87 3.87 28.96
CA ALA A 339 -9.74 4.99 29.31
C ALA A 339 -10.69 4.70 30.48
N GLN A 340 -10.86 3.42 30.89
CA GLN A 340 -11.72 3.07 32.02
C GLN A 340 -11.06 3.42 33.37
N PRO A 341 -11.85 3.72 34.43
CA PRO A 341 -11.32 4.00 35.76
C PRO A 341 -10.42 2.86 36.26
N GLY A 342 -9.14 3.16 36.55
CA GLY A 342 -8.14 2.17 36.96
C GLY A 342 -7.42 1.43 35.81
N GLY A 343 -7.72 1.75 34.55
CA GLY A 343 -7.10 1.16 33.36
C GLY A 343 -5.83 1.87 32.87
N ALA A 344 -5.45 3.00 33.47
CA ALA A 344 -4.35 3.84 32.98
C ALA A 344 -3.00 3.10 32.91
N ASP A 345 -2.75 2.18 33.85
CA ASP A 345 -1.51 1.39 33.94
C ASP A 345 -1.59 0.02 33.23
N LEU A 346 -2.66 -0.25 32.48
CA LEU A 346 -2.83 -1.52 31.78
C LEU A 346 -1.80 -1.66 30.67
N SER A 347 -0.88 -2.62 30.82
CA SER A 347 0.13 -2.91 29.79
C SER A 347 -0.48 -3.62 28.58
N PRO A 348 0.09 -3.47 27.37
CA PRO A 348 -0.36 -4.19 26.18
C PRO A 348 -0.40 -5.71 26.37
N PHE A 349 0.58 -6.29 27.08
CA PHE A 349 0.62 -7.72 27.35
C PHE A 349 -0.52 -8.17 28.28
N ALA A 350 -0.76 -7.45 29.38
CA ALA A 350 -1.86 -7.76 30.31
C ALA A 350 -3.24 -7.61 29.64
N TYR A 351 -3.35 -6.68 28.69
CA TYR A 351 -4.57 -6.49 27.92
C TYR A 351 -4.91 -7.71 27.05
N LEU A 352 -3.93 -8.39 26.44
CA LEU A 352 -4.18 -9.58 25.61
C LEU A 352 -4.94 -10.66 26.38
N SER A 353 -4.50 -10.99 27.61
CA SER A 353 -5.20 -11.96 28.47
C SER A 353 -6.65 -11.56 28.76
N THR A 354 -6.88 -10.28 29.04
CA THR A 354 -8.22 -9.74 29.33
C THR A 354 -9.12 -9.74 28.09
N TYR A 355 -8.56 -9.39 26.93
CA TYR A 355 -9.28 -9.34 25.65
C TYR A 355 -9.84 -10.71 25.25
N TYR A 356 -9.00 -11.76 25.25
CA TYR A 356 -9.46 -13.10 24.87
C TYR A 356 -10.40 -13.71 25.93
N SER A 357 -10.16 -13.46 27.21
CA SER A 357 -11.09 -13.87 28.27
C SER A 357 -12.47 -13.22 28.10
N GLY A 358 -12.54 -11.95 27.70
CA GLY A 358 -13.79 -11.25 27.37
C GLY A 358 -14.53 -11.81 26.15
N LEU A 359 -13.87 -12.62 25.32
CA LEU A 359 -14.46 -13.38 24.21
C LEU A 359 -14.83 -14.82 24.59
N SER A 360 -14.87 -15.14 25.89
CA SER A 360 -15.04 -16.50 26.41
C SER A 360 -13.98 -17.50 25.90
N GLN A 361 -12.78 -17.01 25.55
CA GLN A 361 -11.64 -17.84 25.19
C GLN A 361 -10.72 -18.07 26.41
N PRO A 362 -9.89 -19.12 26.41
CA PRO A 362 -8.85 -19.30 27.42
C PRO A 362 -7.85 -18.13 27.45
N ASP A 363 -7.17 -17.97 28.58
CA ASP A 363 -6.01 -17.07 28.64
C ASP A 363 -4.85 -17.63 27.81
N TYR A 364 -4.59 -16.99 26.67
CA TYR A 364 -3.47 -17.32 25.79
C TYR A 364 -2.17 -16.61 26.18
N GLY A 365 -2.15 -15.81 27.26
CA GLY A 365 -0.96 -15.09 27.74
C GLY A 365 0.30 -15.97 27.83
N PRO A 366 0.26 -17.16 28.44
CA PRO A 366 1.43 -18.05 28.50
C PRO A 366 1.95 -18.47 27.12
N LEU A 367 1.05 -18.73 26.17
CA LEU A 367 1.40 -19.07 24.79
C LEU A 367 2.07 -17.89 24.07
N PHE A 368 1.55 -16.68 24.25
CA PHE A 368 2.10 -15.46 23.64
C PHE A 368 3.45 -15.07 24.24
N ALA A 369 3.60 -15.12 25.57
CA ALA A 369 4.88 -14.88 26.25
C ALA A 369 5.96 -15.84 25.72
N ARG A 370 5.62 -17.12 25.53
CA ARG A 370 6.54 -18.11 25.00
C ARG A 370 6.98 -17.78 23.58
N ALA A 371 6.05 -17.42 22.69
CA ALA A 371 6.38 -17.05 21.30
C ALA A 371 7.24 -15.77 21.22
N LEU A 372 6.90 -14.75 22.01
CA LEU A 372 7.66 -13.49 22.09
C LEU A 372 9.07 -13.72 22.62
N THR A 373 9.23 -14.56 23.65
CA THR A 373 10.55 -14.89 24.23
C THR A 373 11.45 -15.61 23.23
N LEU A 374 10.88 -16.46 22.37
CA LEU A 374 11.61 -17.25 21.38
C LEU A 374 11.95 -16.48 20.10
N GLY A 375 11.54 -15.21 19.97
CA GLY A 375 11.71 -14.46 18.71
C GLY A 375 10.83 -15.00 17.59
N ARG A 376 9.66 -15.57 17.93
CA ARG A 376 8.76 -16.26 16.98
C ARG A 376 7.34 -15.69 17.00
N ALA A 377 7.16 -14.46 17.45
CA ALA A 377 5.87 -13.79 17.40
C ALA A 377 5.77 -12.84 16.19
N LEU A 378 4.62 -12.86 15.52
CA LEU A 378 4.19 -11.81 14.61
C LEU A 378 3.01 -11.07 15.26
N VAL A 379 3.27 -9.92 15.88
CA VAL A 379 2.23 -9.12 16.53
C VAL A 379 1.59 -8.16 15.53
N LEU A 380 0.27 -8.22 15.41
CA LEU A 380 -0.51 -7.46 14.44
C LEU A 380 -1.37 -6.42 15.19
N PHE A 381 -0.91 -5.17 15.24
CA PHE A 381 -1.63 -4.03 15.79
C PHE A 381 -2.62 -3.49 14.75
N ASP A 382 -3.92 -3.80 14.91
CA ASP A 382 -4.95 -3.37 13.95
C ASP A 382 -5.68 -2.11 14.45
N GLY A 383 -5.74 -1.07 13.61
CA GLY A 383 -6.59 0.12 13.80
C GLY A 383 -5.99 1.22 14.68
N LEU A 384 -4.76 1.66 14.43
CA LEU A 384 -4.13 2.75 15.20
C LEU A 384 -4.84 4.12 15.01
N ASP A 385 -5.47 4.35 13.86
CA ASP A 385 -6.24 5.58 13.57
C ASP A 385 -7.56 5.68 14.34
N GLU A 386 -8.03 4.58 14.92
CA GLU A 386 -9.31 4.49 15.66
C GLU A 386 -9.19 4.99 17.12
N VAL A 387 -7.99 5.39 17.56
CA VAL A 387 -7.72 5.91 18.91
C VAL A 387 -8.08 7.39 19.01
N ARG A 388 -8.95 7.74 19.97
CA ARG A 388 -9.45 9.11 20.20
C ARG A 388 -8.62 9.92 21.18
N ASP A 389 -8.54 9.43 22.41
CA ASP A 389 -7.99 10.15 23.56
C ASP A 389 -6.61 9.63 23.89
N ASP A 390 -5.71 10.55 24.21
CA ASP A 390 -4.33 10.26 24.62
C ASP A 390 -3.61 9.27 23.69
N ARG A 391 -3.78 9.50 22.38
CA ARG A 391 -3.17 8.65 21.32
C ARG A 391 -1.66 8.58 21.47
N GLN A 392 -1.03 9.66 21.93
CA GLN A 392 0.39 9.68 22.27
C GLN A 392 0.72 8.67 23.37
N ALA A 393 -0.05 8.59 24.46
CA ALA A 393 0.19 7.56 25.48
C ALA A 393 -0.03 6.13 24.96
N ILE A 394 -1.01 5.91 24.08
CA ILE A 394 -1.19 4.59 23.45
C ILE A 394 0.00 4.24 22.56
N VAL A 395 0.44 5.16 21.69
CA VAL A 395 1.62 4.99 20.83
C VAL A 395 2.86 4.73 21.70
N HIS A 396 3.13 5.54 22.71
CA HIS A 396 4.25 5.34 23.63
C HIS A 396 4.18 3.97 24.33
N SER A 397 2.99 3.50 24.68
CA SER A 397 2.81 2.18 25.29
C SER A 397 3.05 1.03 24.33
N LEU A 398 2.63 1.16 23.07
CA LEU A 398 2.91 0.17 22.03
C LEU A 398 4.41 0.14 21.71
N GLU A 399 5.06 1.31 21.62
CA GLU A 399 6.51 1.40 21.45
C GLU A 399 7.28 0.84 22.64
N ALA A 400 6.83 1.08 23.87
CA ALA A 400 7.43 0.48 25.06
C ALA A 400 7.33 -1.05 25.02
N PHE A 401 6.17 -1.59 24.64
CA PHE A 401 5.97 -3.02 24.45
C PHE A 401 6.84 -3.59 23.33
N VAL A 402 6.98 -2.87 22.21
CA VAL A 402 7.89 -3.27 21.12
C VAL A 402 9.33 -3.29 21.64
N ARG A 403 9.81 -2.22 22.30
CA ARG A 403 11.17 -2.15 22.85
C ARG A 403 11.44 -3.24 23.91
N GLU A 404 10.45 -3.62 24.69
CA GLU A 404 10.52 -4.72 25.67
C GLU A 404 10.74 -6.07 24.97
N TRP A 405 10.00 -6.31 23.88
CA TRP A 405 9.92 -7.60 23.17
C TRP A 405 10.63 -7.62 21.80
N ASP A 406 11.51 -6.66 21.50
CA ASP A 406 12.32 -6.56 20.27
C ASP A 406 13.49 -7.57 20.27
N ALA A 407 13.19 -8.83 20.61
CA ALA A 407 14.12 -9.93 20.45
C ALA A 407 14.30 -10.26 18.96
N VAL A 408 15.52 -10.61 18.57
CA VAL A 408 15.87 -10.99 17.18
C VAL A 408 14.92 -12.08 16.70
N GLY A 409 14.10 -11.77 15.69
CA GLY A 409 13.15 -12.68 15.05
C GLY A 409 11.67 -12.34 15.24
N ASN A 410 11.31 -11.61 16.30
CA ASN A 410 9.95 -11.09 16.45
C ASN A 410 9.65 -10.04 15.38
N ARG A 411 8.38 -9.91 15.02
CA ARG A 411 7.89 -8.92 14.09
C ARG A 411 6.64 -8.23 14.59
N PHE A 412 6.52 -6.96 14.25
CA PHE A 412 5.41 -6.10 14.62
C PHE A 412 4.89 -5.38 13.39
N VAL A 413 3.61 -5.54 13.09
CA VAL A 413 2.93 -4.88 11.99
C VAL A 413 1.79 -4.05 12.55
N ALA A 414 1.80 -2.75 12.33
CA ALA A 414 0.71 -1.85 12.70
C ALA A 414 -0.06 -1.39 11.46
N THR A 415 -1.39 -1.26 11.56
CA THR A 415 -2.23 -0.71 10.49
C THR A 415 -2.82 0.64 10.93
N SER A 416 -2.88 1.60 9.99
CA SER A 416 -3.48 2.92 10.21
C SER A 416 -4.02 3.50 8.90
N ARG A 417 -4.91 4.48 8.96
CA ARG A 417 -5.17 5.39 7.82
C ARG A 417 -4.00 6.31 7.54
N ILE A 418 -3.91 6.77 6.28
CA ILE A 418 -2.97 7.81 5.86
C ILE A 418 -3.31 9.11 6.58
N VAL A 419 -4.57 9.52 6.48
CA VAL A 419 -5.11 10.69 7.18
C VAL A 419 -5.23 10.37 8.67
N GLY A 420 -4.61 11.23 9.49
CA GLY A 420 -4.59 11.10 10.95
C GLY A 420 -3.39 10.34 11.51
N TYR A 421 -2.59 9.61 10.72
CA TYR A 421 -1.37 8.99 11.25
C TYR A 421 -0.30 10.02 11.65
N SER A 422 -0.25 11.17 10.95
CA SER A 422 0.67 12.28 11.21
C SER A 422 0.56 12.89 12.61
N ASP A 423 -0.60 12.76 13.25
CA ASP A 423 -0.90 13.45 14.51
C ASP A 423 -0.21 12.78 15.71
N ALA A 424 0.02 11.46 15.61
CA ALA A 424 0.76 10.67 16.58
C ALA A 424 1.38 9.45 15.86
N PRO A 425 2.44 9.66 15.07
CA PRO A 425 3.08 8.60 14.32
C PRO A 425 3.89 7.70 15.29
N LEU A 426 3.98 6.41 14.96
CA LEU A 426 4.97 5.53 15.58
C LEU A 426 6.37 6.01 15.17
N ASP A 427 7.34 5.88 16.09
CA ASP A 427 8.73 6.28 15.90
C ASP A 427 9.31 5.80 14.57
N ALA A 428 9.59 6.75 13.67
CA ALA A 428 10.11 6.49 12.32
C ALA A 428 11.54 5.94 12.32
N SER A 429 12.26 6.03 13.45
CA SER A 429 13.57 5.38 13.61
C SER A 429 13.43 3.87 13.91
N LEU A 430 12.26 3.45 14.40
CA LEU A 430 11.94 2.07 14.71
C LEU A 430 11.16 1.39 13.57
N PHE A 431 10.12 2.05 13.05
CA PHE A 431 9.19 1.45 12.09
C PHE A 431 9.43 1.91 10.65
N ALA A 432 9.48 0.94 9.73
CA ALA A 432 9.35 1.22 8.31
C ALA A 432 7.89 1.52 7.96
N VAL A 433 7.63 2.60 7.24
CA VAL A 433 6.27 3.01 6.84
C VAL A 433 6.02 2.68 5.36
N VAL A 434 4.94 1.95 5.10
CA VAL A 434 4.50 1.55 3.76
C VAL A 434 3.06 1.96 3.53
N THR A 435 2.78 2.55 2.37
CA THR A 435 1.43 2.98 1.97
C THR A 435 0.87 2.06 0.89
N ILE A 436 -0.29 1.47 1.15
CA ILE A 436 -1.04 0.63 0.22
C ILE A 436 -1.38 1.45 -1.02
N GLN A 437 -1.14 0.87 -2.19
CA GLN A 437 -1.49 1.47 -3.46
C GLN A 437 -2.85 0.95 -3.95
N PRO A 438 -3.58 1.72 -4.78
CA PRO A 438 -4.80 1.24 -5.44
C PRO A 438 -4.53 -0.06 -6.22
N LEU A 439 -5.51 -0.94 -6.33
CA LEU A 439 -5.37 -2.17 -7.09
C LEU A 439 -5.04 -1.85 -8.56
N ALA A 440 -4.01 -2.52 -9.09
CA ALA A 440 -3.72 -2.55 -10.50
C ALA A 440 -4.75 -3.39 -11.26
N ASP A 441 -4.87 -3.17 -12.56
CA ASP A 441 -5.89 -3.81 -13.40
C ASP A 441 -5.72 -5.34 -13.40
N GLU A 442 -4.48 -5.83 -13.31
CA GLU A 442 -4.17 -7.26 -13.17
C GLU A 442 -4.64 -7.83 -11.82
N GLN A 443 -4.54 -7.05 -10.75
CA GLN A 443 -5.03 -7.45 -9.42
C GLN A 443 -6.55 -7.49 -9.39
N ILE A 444 -7.22 -6.52 -10.03
CA ILE A 444 -8.68 -6.51 -10.19
C ILE A 444 -9.15 -7.76 -10.95
N HIS A 445 -8.51 -8.08 -12.07
CA HIS A 445 -8.83 -9.27 -12.85
C HIS A 445 -8.61 -10.57 -12.05
N ALA A 446 -7.47 -10.69 -11.37
CA ALA A 446 -7.17 -11.84 -10.52
C ALA A 446 -8.19 -12.03 -9.38
N PHE A 447 -8.69 -10.93 -8.82
CA PHE A 447 -9.78 -10.99 -7.84
C PHE A 447 -11.08 -11.47 -8.48
N ILE A 448 -11.48 -10.93 -9.64
CA ILE A 448 -12.69 -11.32 -10.36
C ILE A 448 -12.69 -12.83 -10.68
N GLU A 449 -11.56 -13.38 -11.11
CA GLU A 449 -11.39 -14.82 -11.35
C GLU A 449 -11.57 -15.65 -10.08
N ARG A 450 -10.83 -15.31 -9.02
CA ARG A 450 -10.88 -16.02 -7.72
C ARG A 450 -12.28 -15.98 -7.12
N TRP A 451 -12.90 -14.81 -7.16
CA TRP A 451 -14.27 -14.59 -6.71
C TRP A 451 -15.27 -15.42 -7.50
N SER A 452 -15.23 -15.36 -8.83
CA SER A 452 -16.15 -16.10 -9.70
C SER A 452 -16.07 -17.61 -9.47
N ARG A 453 -14.86 -18.14 -9.29
CA ARG A 453 -14.64 -19.55 -8.95
C ARG A 453 -15.17 -19.92 -7.56
N ALA A 454 -14.85 -19.12 -6.55
CA ALA A 454 -15.34 -19.34 -5.19
C ALA A 454 -16.87 -19.29 -5.11
N TYR A 455 -17.49 -18.35 -5.84
CA TYR A 455 -18.93 -18.21 -5.92
C TYR A 455 -19.60 -19.38 -6.64
N ALA A 456 -19.04 -19.84 -7.77
CA ALA A 456 -19.59 -20.95 -8.52
C ALA A 456 -19.58 -22.27 -7.71
N ALA A 457 -18.56 -22.47 -6.89
CA ALA A 457 -18.42 -23.62 -5.99
C ALA A 457 -19.46 -23.67 -4.85
N LEU A 458 -20.10 -22.54 -4.48
CA LEU A 458 -21.15 -22.52 -3.46
C LEU A 458 -22.46 -23.18 -3.90
N GLY A 459 -22.66 -23.37 -5.22
CA GLY A 459 -23.89 -23.92 -5.80
C GLY A 459 -23.89 -25.43 -6.04
N GLU A 460 -22.83 -26.16 -5.66
CA GLU A 460 -22.76 -27.61 -5.87
C GLU A 460 -23.21 -28.42 -4.65
N PRO A 461 -24.10 -29.42 -4.81
CA PRO A 461 -24.33 -30.41 -3.76
C PRO A 461 -23.07 -31.26 -3.56
N ALA A 462 -22.66 -31.47 -2.30
CA ALA A 462 -21.51 -32.31 -1.96
C ALA A 462 -21.66 -33.69 -2.64
N THR A 463 -20.77 -34.00 -3.59
CA THR A 463 -20.78 -35.28 -4.27
C THR A 463 -20.39 -36.39 -3.29
N PRO A 464 -21.17 -37.47 -3.14
CA PRO A 464 -20.79 -38.61 -2.30
C PRO A 464 -19.47 -39.21 -2.77
N SER A 465 -18.58 -39.51 -1.82
CA SER A 465 -17.30 -40.15 -2.09
C SER A 465 -17.49 -41.64 -2.41
N GLY A 466 -17.82 -41.96 -3.66
CA GLY A 466 -17.89 -43.33 -4.21
C GLY A 466 -16.91 -43.50 -5.37
N GLY A 467 -16.10 -44.56 -5.35
CA GLY A 467 -15.01 -44.80 -6.32
C GLY A 467 -15.40 -45.76 -7.45
N ASP A 468 -16.33 -45.37 -8.31
CA ASP A 468 -16.67 -46.09 -9.55
C ASP A 468 -16.44 -45.22 -10.80
N LEU A 469 -16.16 -45.86 -11.96
CA LEU A 469 -15.82 -45.21 -13.24
C LEU A 469 -16.86 -44.18 -13.73
N LEU A 470 -18.14 -44.39 -13.39
CA LEU A 470 -19.23 -43.44 -13.70
C LEU A 470 -19.09 -42.14 -12.88
N HIS A 471 -18.59 -42.21 -11.64
CA HIS A 471 -18.34 -41.04 -10.82
C HIS A 471 -17.20 -40.18 -11.34
N ASP A 472 -16.15 -40.76 -11.92
CA ASP A 472 -15.03 -40.00 -12.47
C ASP A 472 -15.44 -39.25 -13.75
N LEU A 473 -16.21 -39.88 -14.64
CA LEU A 473 -16.78 -39.21 -15.83
C LEU A 473 -17.78 -38.10 -15.45
N MET A 474 -18.62 -38.32 -14.43
CA MET A 474 -19.51 -37.28 -13.90
C MET A 474 -18.73 -36.13 -13.25
N ARG A 475 -17.59 -36.40 -12.60
CA ARG A 475 -16.72 -35.39 -11.99
C ARG A 475 -16.00 -34.55 -13.05
N GLU A 476 -15.55 -35.15 -14.16
CA GLU A 476 -14.97 -34.43 -15.30
C GLU A 476 -16.00 -33.54 -16.01
N ALA A 477 -17.21 -34.03 -16.24
CA ALA A 477 -18.30 -33.24 -16.83
C ALA A 477 -18.73 -32.07 -15.92
N ALA A 478 -18.85 -32.30 -14.61
CA ALA A 478 -19.14 -31.25 -13.63
C ALA A 478 -18.03 -30.19 -13.57
N SER A 479 -16.76 -30.61 -13.59
CA SER A 479 -15.61 -29.70 -13.59
C SER A 479 -15.57 -28.82 -14.86
N SER A 480 -15.92 -29.39 -16.02
CA SER A 480 -15.96 -28.67 -17.29
C SER A 480 -17.09 -27.63 -17.33
N GLU A 481 -18.26 -27.98 -16.80
CA GLU A 481 -19.39 -27.05 -16.69
C GLU A 481 -19.15 -25.94 -15.65
N LEU A 482 -18.47 -26.25 -14.55
CA LEU A 482 -18.02 -25.28 -13.56
C LEU A 482 -17.07 -24.24 -14.20
N GLU A 483 -16.03 -24.70 -14.92
CA GLU A 483 -15.09 -23.79 -15.58
C GLU A 483 -15.76 -22.93 -16.66
N ARG A 484 -16.73 -23.46 -17.41
CA ARG A 484 -17.53 -22.68 -18.37
C ARG A 484 -18.30 -21.55 -17.68
N ARG A 485 -19.01 -21.85 -16.58
CA ARG A 485 -19.75 -20.86 -15.78
C ARG A 485 -18.84 -19.80 -15.16
N VAL A 486 -17.65 -20.20 -14.72
CA VAL A 486 -16.63 -19.27 -14.21
C VAL A 486 -16.15 -18.35 -15.31
N ALA A 487 -15.79 -18.88 -16.49
CA ALA A 487 -15.32 -18.08 -17.62
C ALA A 487 -16.35 -17.05 -18.10
N GLU A 488 -17.63 -17.45 -18.22
CA GLU A 488 -18.72 -16.54 -18.57
C GLU A 488 -18.90 -15.42 -17.54
N ARG A 489 -18.76 -15.75 -16.25
CA ARG A 489 -18.84 -14.77 -15.15
C ARG A 489 -17.69 -13.77 -15.20
N VAL A 490 -16.47 -14.27 -15.35
CA VAL A 490 -15.25 -13.46 -15.42
C VAL A 490 -15.34 -12.48 -16.58
N ALA A 491 -15.77 -12.94 -17.75
CA ALA A 491 -15.97 -12.09 -18.92
C ALA A 491 -16.99 -10.99 -18.66
N SER A 492 -18.16 -11.35 -18.12
CA SER A 492 -19.24 -10.39 -17.86
C SER A 492 -18.88 -9.36 -16.79
N LEU A 493 -18.30 -9.77 -15.66
CA LEU A 493 -17.90 -8.85 -14.58
C LEU A 493 -16.72 -7.98 -15.00
N SER A 494 -15.73 -8.54 -15.70
CA SER A 494 -14.61 -7.74 -16.25
C SER A 494 -15.12 -6.70 -17.24
N GLN A 495 -16.02 -7.06 -18.15
CA GLN A 495 -16.61 -6.11 -19.08
C GLN A 495 -17.36 -4.99 -18.34
N ALA A 496 -18.13 -5.32 -17.29
CA ALA A 496 -18.87 -4.32 -16.53
C ALA A 496 -17.96 -3.37 -15.73
N VAL A 497 -16.82 -3.85 -15.22
CA VAL A 497 -15.86 -3.04 -14.47
C VAL A 497 -15.01 -2.15 -15.39
N PHE A 498 -14.50 -2.71 -16.49
CA PHE A 498 -13.54 -2.02 -17.37
C PHE A 498 -14.18 -1.23 -18.52
N ALA A 499 -15.50 -1.31 -18.72
CA ALA A 499 -16.19 -0.52 -19.75
C ALA A 499 -16.27 0.98 -19.41
N ASP A 500 -16.27 1.34 -18.13
CA ASP A 500 -16.34 2.72 -17.67
C ASP A 500 -15.13 3.04 -16.77
N PRO A 501 -14.31 4.07 -17.10
CA PRO A 501 -13.20 4.51 -16.27
C PRO A 501 -13.60 4.87 -14.83
N GLN A 502 -14.80 5.41 -14.58
CA GLN A 502 -15.27 5.74 -13.24
C GLN A 502 -15.47 4.46 -12.42
N VAL A 503 -16.10 3.44 -12.98
CA VAL A 503 -16.30 2.13 -12.34
C VAL A 503 -14.96 1.41 -12.14
N THR A 504 -14.04 1.54 -13.09
CA THR A 504 -12.68 1.02 -12.95
C THR A 504 -11.98 1.67 -11.76
N ASP A 505 -12.07 2.99 -11.61
CA ASP A 505 -11.50 3.72 -10.48
C ASP A 505 -12.13 3.29 -9.14
N LEU A 506 -13.43 2.97 -9.09
CA LEU A 506 -14.06 2.34 -7.93
C LEU A 506 -13.46 0.98 -7.61
N ALA A 507 -13.30 0.13 -8.62
CA ALA A 507 -12.77 -1.22 -8.50
C ALA A 507 -11.31 -1.27 -8.03
N ARG A 508 -10.57 -0.14 -8.08
CA ARG A 508 -9.24 -0.04 -7.49
C ARG A 508 -9.25 -0.15 -5.96
N ASN A 509 -10.40 0.02 -5.30
CA ASN A 509 -10.58 -0.24 -3.88
C ASN A 509 -11.12 -1.68 -3.65
N PRO A 510 -10.41 -2.54 -2.91
CA PRO A 510 -10.82 -3.94 -2.70
C PRO A 510 -12.23 -4.13 -2.13
N LEU A 511 -12.69 -3.23 -1.25
CA LEU A 511 -14.03 -3.30 -0.70
C LEU A 511 -15.08 -3.04 -1.77
N LEU A 512 -14.90 -1.97 -2.55
CA LEU A 512 -15.83 -1.59 -3.62
C LEU A 512 -15.84 -2.66 -4.72
N LEU A 513 -14.68 -3.23 -5.07
CA LEU A 513 -14.61 -4.35 -5.99
C LEU A 513 -15.38 -5.58 -5.50
N THR A 514 -15.27 -5.90 -4.21
CA THR A 514 -16.04 -7.00 -3.61
C THR A 514 -17.54 -6.74 -3.71
N ILE A 515 -17.96 -5.50 -3.48
CA ILE A 515 -19.36 -5.06 -3.60
C ILE A 515 -19.85 -5.12 -5.05
N LEU A 516 -19.06 -4.62 -6.02
CA LEU A 516 -19.38 -4.67 -7.45
C LEU A 516 -19.56 -6.12 -7.91
N ALA A 517 -18.66 -7.01 -7.48
CA ALA A 517 -18.74 -8.44 -7.79
C ALA A 517 -19.99 -9.11 -7.17
N LEU A 518 -20.42 -8.65 -6.00
CA LEU A 518 -21.65 -9.08 -5.34
C LEU A 518 -22.90 -8.60 -6.09
N ILE A 519 -22.98 -7.32 -6.47
CA ILE A 519 -24.12 -6.73 -7.19
C ILE A 519 -24.27 -7.35 -8.59
N HIS A 520 -23.16 -7.51 -9.31
CA HIS A 520 -23.15 -8.14 -10.63
C HIS A 520 -23.71 -9.57 -10.60
N ASN A 521 -23.42 -10.32 -9.54
CA ASN A 521 -23.94 -11.68 -9.34
C ASN A 521 -25.48 -11.73 -9.21
N GLN A 522 -26.17 -10.60 -9.04
CA GLN A 522 -27.63 -10.50 -9.01
C GLN A 522 -28.26 -10.07 -10.35
N GLY A 523 -27.45 -9.78 -11.37
CA GLY A 523 -27.95 -9.32 -12.68
C GLY A 523 -28.30 -7.83 -12.74
N ALA A 524 -27.90 -7.03 -11.76
CA ALA A 524 -28.06 -5.58 -11.76
C ALA A 524 -26.98 -4.89 -12.62
N ARG A 525 -27.29 -3.73 -13.21
CA ARG A 525 -26.29 -2.86 -13.85
C ARG A 525 -25.41 -2.23 -12.78
N LEU A 526 -24.10 -2.18 -13.02
CA LEU A 526 -23.17 -1.53 -12.10
C LEU A 526 -23.38 0.00 -12.13
N PRO A 527 -23.40 0.66 -10.97
CA PRO A 527 -23.56 2.11 -10.90
C PRO A 527 -22.25 2.85 -11.22
N ASP A 528 -22.38 4.02 -11.84
CA ASP A 528 -21.25 4.86 -12.26
C ASP A 528 -20.67 5.70 -11.09
N ARG A 529 -21.37 5.80 -9.95
CA ARG A 529 -21.00 6.64 -8.79
C ARG A 529 -20.86 5.85 -7.49
N ARG A 530 -19.90 6.26 -6.64
CA ARG A 530 -19.67 5.70 -5.28
C ARG A 530 -20.94 5.67 -4.42
N ALA A 531 -21.66 6.78 -4.37
CA ALA A 531 -22.87 6.92 -3.54
C ALA A 531 -23.99 5.95 -3.99
N ASP A 532 -24.12 5.73 -5.30
CA ASP A 532 -25.07 4.76 -5.86
C ASP A 532 -24.70 3.32 -5.53
N LEU A 533 -23.41 3.01 -5.48
CA LEU A 533 -22.93 1.69 -5.06
C LEU A 533 -23.34 1.37 -3.61
N TYR A 534 -23.11 2.30 -2.70
CA TYR A 534 -23.50 2.12 -1.30
C TYR A 534 -25.02 2.07 -1.13
N ARG A 535 -25.77 2.88 -1.89
CA ARG A 535 -27.23 2.80 -1.95
C ARG A 535 -27.71 1.40 -2.31
N LEU A 536 -27.21 0.84 -3.43
CA LEU A 536 -27.56 -0.50 -3.87
C LEU A 536 -27.24 -1.58 -2.81
N CYS A 537 -26.15 -1.40 -2.06
CA CYS A 537 -25.84 -2.31 -0.95
C CYS A 537 -26.88 -2.25 0.17
N VAL A 538 -27.26 -1.05 0.58
CA VAL A 538 -28.25 -0.85 1.65
C VAL A 538 -29.63 -1.35 1.21
N GLU A 539 -30.03 -1.13 -0.05
CA GLU A 539 -31.26 -1.68 -0.64
C GLU A 539 -31.28 -3.21 -0.59
N ALA A 540 -30.22 -3.85 -1.06
CA ALA A 540 -30.09 -5.31 -1.05
C ALA A 540 -30.12 -5.92 0.37
N LEU A 541 -29.52 -5.23 1.34
CA LEU A 541 -29.56 -5.59 2.76
C LEU A 541 -30.99 -5.49 3.30
N ALA A 542 -31.68 -4.39 3.00
CA ALA A 542 -33.06 -4.14 3.41
C ALA A 542 -34.04 -5.20 2.85
N GLU A 543 -33.90 -5.56 1.57
CA GLU A 543 -34.67 -6.65 0.94
C GLU A 543 -34.48 -8.00 1.64
N THR A 544 -33.25 -8.28 2.06
CA THR A 544 -32.94 -9.54 2.74
C THR A 544 -33.60 -9.61 4.11
N TRP A 545 -33.65 -8.49 4.84
CA TRP A 545 -34.40 -8.41 6.09
C TRP A 545 -35.90 -8.60 5.89
N ASN A 546 -36.50 -8.01 4.84
CA ASN A 546 -37.93 -8.21 4.52
C ASN A 546 -38.27 -9.68 4.27
N ARG A 547 -37.43 -10.43 3.55
CA ARG A 547 -37.67 -11.86 3.30
C ARG A 547 -37.59 -12.70 4.56
N THR A 548 -36.57 -12.49 5.38
CA THR A 548 -36.41 -13.23 6.65
C THR A 548 -37.56 -12.92 7.60
N ARG A 549 -38.08 -11.68 7.57
CA ARG A 549 -39.26 -11.24 8.30
C ARG A 549 -40.52 -12.01 7.88
N SER A 550 -40.81 -12.09 6.59
CA SER A 550 -41.98 -12.81 6.04
C SER A 550 -42.00 -14.32 6.35
N LEU A 551 -40.85 -14.92 6.67
CA LEU A 551 -40.73 -16.36 6.94
C LEU A 551 -40.86 -16.74 8.42
N SER A 552 -40.86 -15.78 9.36
CA SER A 552 -40.59 -16.07 10.77
C SER A 552 -41.62 -15.59 11.80
N GLY A 553 -42.69 -14.87 11.41
CA GLY A 553 -43.81 -14.53 12.30
C GLY A 553 -43.40 -13.84 13.60
N ARG A 554 -42.46 -12.89 13.51
CA ARG A 554 -41.69 -12.31 14.63
C ARG A 554 -42.41 -11.16 15.34
N PRO A 555 -41.93 -10.74 16.54
CA PRO A 555 -42.47 -9.58 17.27
C PRO A 555 -42.33 -8.23 16.53
N VAL A 556 -41.34 -8.09 15.63
CA VAL A 556 -41.22 -6.92 14.74
C VAL A 556 -42.44 -6.81 13.82
N ASP A 557 -42.98 -7.93 13.35
CA ASP A 557 -44.09 -8.01 12.38
C ASP A 557 -45.39 -7.49 13.01
N VAL A 558 -45.58 -7.78 14.31
CA VAL A 558 -46.71 -7.26 15.11
C VAL A 558 -46.59 -5.75 15.34
N LEU A 559 -45.37 -5.18 15.30
CA LEU A 559 -45.10 -3.78 15.65
C LEU A 559 -44.95 -2.84 14.43
N LEU A 560 -44.44 -3.32 13.28
CA LEU A 560 -44.32 -2.60 12.01
C LEU A 560 -45.47 -2.88 11.02
N GLY A 561 -46.25 -3.96 11.20
CA GLY A 561 -47.33 -4.31 10.27
C GLY A 561 -46.83 -4.72 8.88
N ASP A 562 -47.53 -4.29 7.82
CA ASP A 562 -47.23 -4.60 6.41
C ASP A 562 -46.11 -3.72 5.79
N GLU A 563 -45.56 -2.74 6.53
CA GLU A 563 -44.57 -1.80 5.99
C GLU A 563 -43.22 -2.47 5.68
N GLN A 564 -42.74 -2.34 4.44
CA GLN A 564 -41.45 -2.89 4.02
C GLN A 564 -40.28 -2.07 4.59
N ILE A 565 -39.23 -2.77 5.03
CA ILE A 565 -37.95 -2.15 5.33
C ILE A 565 -37.25 -1.88 3.99
N ASP A 566 -37.27 -0.63 3.54
CA ASP A 566 -36.55 -0.17 2.36
C ASP A 566 -35.31 0.66 2.76
N GLU A 567 -34.51 1.10 1.78
CA GLU A 567 -33.34 1.94 2.04
C GLU A 567 -33.68 3.18 2.88
N ARG A 568 -34.82 3.81 2.58
CA ARG A 568 -35.26 5.02 3.26
C ARG A 568 -35.53 4.77 4.74
N PHE A 569 -36.15 3.65 5.09
CA PHE A 569 -36.32 3.24 6.48
C PHE A 569 -34.96 3.04 7.16
N VAL A 570 -34.01 2.39 6.49
CA VAL A 570 -32.67 2.15 7.06
C VAL A 570 -31.92 3.46 7.28
N VAL A 571 -31.94 4.38 6.32
CA VAL A 571 -31.34 5.71 6.45
C VAL A 571 -31.99 6.50 7.58
N ASN A 572 -33.32 6.49 7.68
CA ASN A 572 -34.03 7.19 8.75
C ASN A 572 -33.65 6.66 10.13
N VAL A 573 -33.51 5.35 10.30
CA VAL A 573 -33.21 4.74 11.61
C VAL A 573 -31.73 4.77 11.96
N LEU A 574 -30.86 4.38 11.02
CA LEU A 574 -29.43 4.22 11.24
C LEU A 574 -28.60 5.44 10.84
N GLY A 575 -29.11 6.33 10.00
CA GLY A 575 -28.40 7.55 9.60
C GLY A 575 -28.07 8.47 10.78
N PRO A 576 -29.02 8.80 11.67
CA PRO A 576 -28.72 9.57 12.88
C PRO A 576 -27.77 8.85 13.85
N VAL A 577 -27.85 7.52 13.93
CA VAL A 577 -26.94 6.70 14.73
C VAL A 577 -25.53 6.75 14.15
N ALA A 578 -25.39 6.61 12.84
CA ALA A 578 -24.13 6.68 12.13
C ALA A 578 -23.50 8.07 12.26
N LEU A 579 -24.30 9.14 12.06
CA LEU A 579 -23.85 10.52 12.22
C LEU A 579 -23.33 10.79 13.64
N TRP A 580 -24.09 10.37 14.65
CA TRP A 580 -23.69 10.49 16.06
C TRP A 580 -22.46 9.65 16.36
N LEU A 581 -22.41 8.39 15.93
CA LEU A 581 -21.29 7.48 16.17
C LEU A 581 -20.01 8.01 15.53
N HIS A 582 -20.10 8.50 14.31
CA HIS A 582 -18.98 9.09 13.58
C HIS A 582 -18.40 10.31 14.31
N GLY A 583 -19.26 11.20 14.81
CA GLY A 583 -18.85 12.35 15.62
C GLY A 583 -18.35 11.99 17.01
N GLU A 584 -19.10 11.18 17.75
CA GLU A 584 -18.97 11.01 19.21
C GLU A 584 -18.24 9.72 19.64
N ARG A 585 -18.03 8.70 18.77
CA ARG A 585 -17.25 7.45 19.06
C ARG A 585 -16.45 6.81 17.89
N ALA A 586 -15.11 6.89 17.88
CA ALA A 586 -14.23 6.60 16.71
C ALA A 586 -13.62 5.20 16.77
N GLY A 587 -13.91 4.46 17.85
CA GLY A 587 -13.85 3.01 17.78
C GLY A 587 -15.05 2.41 17.05
N GLY A 588 -16.02 3.22 16.60
CA GLY A 588 -17.24 2.75 15.96
C GLY A 588 -18.08 1.85 16.86
N LEU A 589 -17.85 1.87 18.18
CA LEU A 589 -18.48 0.99 19.16
C LEU A 589 -19.55 1.73 19.97
N ILE A 590 -20.75 1.17 20.01
CA ILE A 590 -21.89 1.65 20.79
C ILE A 590 -22.44 0.54 21.68
N ASP A 591 -22.71 0.85 22.95
CA ASP A 591 -23.32 -0.11 23.86
C ASP A 591 -24.81 -0.31 23.49
N GLN A 592 -25.33 -1.52 23.69
CA GLN A 592 -26.69 -1.88 23.28
C GLN A 592 -27.77 -0.95 23.84
N ASP A 593 -27.63 -0.55 25.12
CA ASP A 593 -28.61 0.30 25.79
C ASP A 593 -28.58 1.74 25.23
N GLU A 594 -27.46 2.17 24.67
CA GLU A 594 -27.30 3.47 24.01
C GLU A 594 -27.79 3.43 22.56
N LEU A 595 -27.44 2.37 21.82
CA LEU A 595 -27.99 2.10 20.50
C LEU A 595 -29.52 2.05 20.53
N GLU A 596 -30.11 1.37 21.53
CA GLU A 596 -31.56 1.34 21.73
C GLU A 596 -32.13 2.75 21.99
N ARG A 597 -31.44 3.56 22.81
CA ARG A 597 -31.89 4.93 23.11
C ARG A 597 -31.90 5.80 21.86
N HIS A 598 -30.85 5.76 21.04
CA HIS A 598 -30.77 6.56 19.82
C HIS A 598 -31.84 6.13 18.81
N ILE A 599 -31.98 4.83 18.52
CA ILE A 599 -33.00 4.32 17.60
C ILE A 599 -34.42 4.67 18.10
N ALA A 600 -34.69 4.49 19.40
CA ALA A 600 -36.00 4.81 19.97
C ALA A 600 -36.30 6.32 19.95
N ALA A 601 -35.29 7.18 20.10
CA ALA A 601 -35.45 8.63 19.99
C ALA A 601 -35.83 9.03 18.56
N THR A 602 -35.12 8.48 17.57
CA THR A 602 -35.38 8.73 16.14
C THR A 602 -36.79 8.29 15.75
N LEU A 603 -37.18 7.05 16.06
CA LEU A 603 -38.52 6.52 15.76
C LEU A 603 -39.64 7.31 16.45
N ALA A 604 -39.39 7.85 17.64
CA ALA A 604 -40.37 8.69 18.34
C ALA A 604 -40.54 10.08 17.71
N GLN A 605 -39.50 10.59 17.04
CA GLN A 605 -39.48 11.91 16.40
C GLN A 605 -39.96 11.87 14.94
N SER A 606 -39.56 10.87 14.16
CA SER A 606 -39.91 10.76 12.73
C SER A 606 -41.37 10.31 12.51
N ASP A 607 -41.86 9.37 13.33
CA ASP A 607 -43.10 8.65 13.07
C ASP A 607 -44.21 8.96 14.09
N GLY A 608 -43.95 9.86 15.06
CA GLY A 608 -44.89 10.19 16.14
C GLY A 608 -45.21 8.99 17.06
N VAL A 609 -44.37 7.95 17.04
CA VAL A 609 -44.60 6.71 17.78
C VAL A 609 -44.45 6.96 19.28
N PRO A 610 -45.40 6.51 20.13
CA PRO A 610 -45.28 6.66 21.57
C PRO A 610 -43.97 6.08 22.10
N ARG A 611 -43.25 6.80 22.97
CA ARG A 611 -41.91 6.43 23.48
C ARG A 611 -41.78 4.97 23.93
N ARG A 612 -42.83 4.40 24.53
CA ARG A 612 -42.85 3.00 24.97
C ARG A 612 -42.82 2.02 23.78
N ARG A 613 -43.57 2.31 22.71
CA ARG A 613 -43.58 1.51 21.47
C ARG A 613 -42.28 1.69 20.69
N ALA A 614 -41.73 2.89 20.65
CA ALA A 614 -40.44 3.18 19.99
C ALA A 614 -39.28 2.37 20.61
N ARG A 615 -39.22 2.25 21.95
CA ARG A 615 -38.23 1.38 22.61
C ARG A 615 -38.42 -0.10 22.29
N CYS A 616 -39.66 -0.60 22.25
CA CYS A 616 -39.94 -1.98 21.87
C CYS A 616 -39.49 -2.25 20.42
N LEU A 617 -39.78 -1.33 19.49
CA LEU A 617 -39.34 -1.40 18.10
C LEU A 617 -37.82 -1.37 17.98
N ALA A 618 -37.15 -0.47 18.69
CA ALA A 618 -35.69 -0.37 18.71
C ALA A 618 -35.04 -1.70 19.15
N ARG A 619 -35.52 -2.31 20.24
CA ARG A 619 -35.05 -3.62 20.70
C ARG A 619 -35.24 -4.71 19.66
N ALA A 620 -36.43 -4.75 19.07
CA ALA A 620 -36.79 -5.78 18.10
C ALA A 620 -35.97 -5.62 16.80
N PHE A 621 -35.68 -4.38 16.40
CA PHE A 621 -34.81 -4.06 15.27
C PHE A 621 -33.33 -4.42 15.54
N ILE A 622 -32.79 -4.09 16.71
CA ILE A 622 -31.43 -4.51 17.11
C ILE A 622 -31.31 -6.04 17.12
N GLU A 623 -32.32 -6.76 17.61
CA GLU A 623 -32.33 -8.22 17.61
C GLU A 623 -32.39 -8.82 16.20
N LEU A 624 -33.12 -8.19 15.28
CA LEU A 624 -33.14 -8.54 13.87
C LEU A 624 -31.75 -8.38 13.24
N MET A 625 -31.09 -7.23 13.48
CA MET A 625 -29.73 -6.97 12.98
C MET A 625 -28.69 -7.93 13.57
N ARG A 626 -28.83 -8.30 14.85
CA ARG A 626 -27.92 -9.23 15.55
C ARG A 626 -27.96 -10.64 14.97
N ARG A 627 -29.15 -11.14 14.60
CA ARG A 627 -29.32 -12.54 14.16
C ARG A 627 -29.07 -12.76 12.68
N ASP A 628 -29.48 -11.81 11.83
CA ASP A 628 -29.53 -12.02 10.39
C ASP A 628 -28.45 -11.24 9.62
N THR A 629 -27.63 -10.45 10.34
CA THR A 629 -26.43 -9.66 9.95
C THR A 629 -26.55 -8.76 8.70
N GLY A 630 -25.74 -7.70 8.65
CA GLY A 630 -25.51 -6.99 7.39
C GLY A 630 -24.91 -5.58 7.53
N LEU A 631 -25.40 -4.77 8.46
CA LEU A 631 -24.93 -3.38 8.67
C LEU A 631 -24.32 -3.11 10.04
N LEU A 632 -24.85 -3.71 11.11
CA LEU A 632 -24.27 -3.68 12.47
C LEU A 632 -23.88 -5.09 12.91
N ILE A 633 -22.74 -5.20 13.61
CA ILE A 633 -22.19 -6.43 14.15
C ILE A 633 -21.90 -6.27 15.65
N GLU A 634 -22.16 -7.31 16.43
CA GLU A 634 -21.82 -7.35 17.85
C GLU A 634 -20.29 -7.58 18.03
N ARG A 635 -19.63 -6.73 18.81
CA ARG A 635 -18.19 -6.68 19.06
C ARG A 635 -17.92 -6.73 20.57
N GLY A 636 -18.00 -7.93 21.13
CA GLY A 636 -17.96 -8.16 22.59
C GLY A 636 -19.35 -8.14 23.22
N HIS A 637 -19.45 -8.34 24.54
CA HIS A 637 -20.74 -8.43 25.22
C HIS A 637 -21.57 -7.13 25.11
N ARG A 638 -22.70 -7.18 24.38
CA ARG A 638 -23.68 -6.08 24.26
C ARG A 638 -23.10 -4.78 23.67
N ARG A 639 -22.10 -4.87 22.80
CA ARG A 639 -21.50 -3.74 22.07
C ARG A 639 -21.63 -3.95 20.57
N PHE A 640 -21.94 -2.91 19.83
CA PHE A 640 -22.21 -2.96 18.39
C PHE A 640 -21.31 -2.00 17.62
N ALA A 641 -20.96 -2.37 16.39
CA ALA A 641 -20.28 -1.50 15.43
C ALA A 641 -20.83 -1.71 14.03
N PHE A 642 -20.61 -0.76 13.13
CA PHE A 642 -20.89 -1.01 11.70
C PHE A 642 -19.99 -2.12 11.15
N LEU A 643 -20.53 -2.91 10.22
CA LEU A 643 -19.80 -4.01 9.57
C LEU A 643 -18.49 -3.52 8.95
N HIS A 644 -18.57 -2.35 8.32
CA HIS A 644 -17.44 -1.63 7.77
C HIS A 644 -17.70 -0.13 7.91
N LEU A 645 -16.64 0.64 8.15
CA LEU A 645 -16.74 2.09 8.33
C LEU A 645 -17.36 2.79 7.13
N THR A 646 -17.14 2.33 5.91
CA THR A 646 -17.75 2.95 4.71
C THR A 646 -19.29 2.91 4.74
N PHE A 647 -19.89 1.94 5.41
CA PHE A 647 -21.34 1.92 5.63
C PHE A 647 -21.76 2.94 6.69
N GLU A 648 -20.95 3.12 7.74
CA GLU A 648 -21.12 4.20 8.70
C GLU A 648 -21.00 5.56 8.01
N GLU A 649 -19.95 5.78 7.21
CA GLU A 649 -19.70 7.04 6.48
C GLU A 649 -20.84 7.34 5.49
N TYR A 650 -21.31 6.33 4.74
CA TYR A 650 -22.46 6.49 3.85
C TYR A 650 -23.76 6.80 4.60
N LEU A 651 -24.07 6.05 5.68
CA LEU A 651 -25.29 6.30 6.45
C LEU A 651 -25.21 7.62 7.22
N ALA A 652 -24.03 8.03 7.69
CA ALA A 652 -23.80 9.34 8.27
C ALA A 652 -24.00 10.45 7.23
N ALA A 653 -23.53 10.25 6.00
CA ALA A 653 -23.71 11.17 4.89
C ALA A 653 -25.20 11.35 4.53
N ARG A 654 -25.95 10.25 4.45
CA ARG A 654 -27.41 10.29 4.23
C ARG A 654 -28.16 10.85 5.42
N GLY A 655 -27.74 10.53 6.63
CA GLY A 655 -28.24 11.11 7.87
C GLY A 655 -28.04 12.63 7.93
N LEU A 656 -26.92 13.14 7.44
CA LEU A 656 -26.66 14.58 7.35
C LEU A 656 -27.63 15.30 6.39
N LEU A 657 -28.06 14.63 5.31
CA LEU A 657 -29.01 15.19 4.34
C LEU A 657 -30.47 15.09 4.80
N GLU A 658 -30.83 13.97 5.46
CA GLU A 658 -32.23 13.58 5.68
C GLU A 658 -32.69 13.76 7.14
N SER A 659 -31.78 13.94 8.10
CA SER A 659 -32.13 14.03 9.51
C SER A 659 -32.80 15.36 9.87
N VAL A 660 -34.02 15.27 10.40
CA VAL A 660 -34.79 16.39 11.00
C VAL A 660 -34.17 16.84 12.34
N VAL A 661 -33.19 16.09 12.87
CA VAL A 661 -32.67 16.22 14.25
C VAL A 661 -31.43 17.13 14.33
N VAL A 662 -30.85 17.53 13.21
CA VAL A 662 -29.64 18.38 13.21
C VAL A 662 -30.04 19.83 13.44
N GLU A 663 -29.89 20.30 14.68
CA GLU A 663 -29.98 21.73 15.00
C GLU A 663 -28.75 22.46 14.39
N HIS A 664 -28.98 23.59 13.74
CA HIS A 664 -27.92 24.42 13.10
C HIS A 664 -26.99 23.65 12.14
N PRO A 665 -27.53 23.04 11.06
CA PRO A 665 -26.76 22.17 10.16
C PRO A 665 -25.59 22.89 9.47
N ASP A 666 -25.68 24.19 9.25
CA ASP A 666 -24.65 24.96 8.55
C ASP A 666 -23.38 25.17 9.41
N ASP A 667 -23.55 25.39 10.72
CA ASP A 667 -22.43 25.55 11.66
C ASP A 667 -21.65 24.23 11.84
N LEU A 668 -22.39 23.12 11.94
CA LEU A 668 -21.80 21.78 11.99
C LEU A 668 -21.07 21.44 10.68
N LEU A 669 -21.66 21.78 9.53
CA LEU A 669 -21.03 21.54 8.23
C LEU A 669 -19.69 22.27 8.09
N GLN A 670 -19.61 23.50 8.59
CA GLN A 670 -18.37 24.27 8.60
C GLN A 670 -17.31 23.62 9.50
N SER A 671 -17.69 23.16 10.70
CA SER A 671 -16.80 22.42 11.58
C SER A 671 -16.31 21.11 10.94
N TYR A 672 -17.21 20.37 10.29
CA TYR A 672 -16.89 19.11 9.63
C TYR A 672 -15.97 19.30 8.43
N ALA A 673 -16.14 20.38 7.65
CA ALA A 673 -15.28 20.64 6.50
C ALA A 673 -13.81 20.89 6.88
N ALA A 674 -13.58 21.42 8.09
CA ALA A 674 -12.23 21.64 8.63
C ALA A 674 -11.60 20.36 9.22
N ASP A 675 -12.40 19.35 9.58
CA ASP A 675 -11.94 18.10 10.19
C ASP A 675 -11.79 16.98 9.13
N PRO A 676 -10.57 16.47 8.89
CA PRO A 676 -10.31 15.39 7.94
C PRO A 676 -11.15 14.13 8.13
N ARG A 677 -11.64 13.86 9.34
CA ARG A 677 -12.49 12.68 9.61
C ARG A 677 -13.79 12.69 8.81
N TRP A 678 -14.34 13.88 8.59
CA TRP A 678 -15.63 14.06 7.93
C TRP A 678 -15.53 14.18 6.42
N HIS A 679 -14.32 14.23 5.85
CA HIS A 679 -14.12 14.49 4.43
C HIS A 679 -14.83 13.47 3.54
N GLU A 680 -14.72 12.17 3.84
CA GLU A 680 -15.41 11.13 3.07
C GLU A 680 -16.94 11.20 3.25
N VAL A 681 -17.42 11.48 4.47
CA VAL A 681 -18.86 11.69 4.74
C VAL A 681 -19.42 12.84 3.91
N LEU A 682 -18.71 13.97 3.86
CA LEU A 682 -19.12 15.16 3.11
C LEU A 682 -19.08 14.93 1.59
N ARG A 683 -18.06 14.22 1.09
CA ARG A 683 -17.99 13.82 -0.32
C ARG A 683 -19.17 12.92 -0.71
N LEU A 684 -19.48 11.91 0.11
CA LEU A 684 -20.63 11.03 -0.12
C LEU A 684 -21.95 11.78 -0.02
N ALA A 685 -22.08 12.73 0.92
CA ALA A 685 -23.28 13.54 1.08
C ALA A 685 -23.51 14.42 -0.16
N ILE A 686 -22.48 15.11 -0.65
CA ILE A 686 -22.60 15.94 -1.85
C ILE A 686 -22.91 15.09 -3.09
N ALA A 687 -22.29 13.91 -3.21
CA ALA A 687 -22.55 12.99 -4.32
C ALA A 687 -23.98 12.41 -4.31
N ALA A 688 -24.58 12.25 -3.12
CA ALA A 688 -25.94 11.74 -2.95
C ALA A 688 -27.03 12.84 -2.96
N ALA A 689 -26.66 14.10 -2.77
CA ALA A 689 -27.58 15.23 -2.66
C ALA A 689 -28.24 15.61 -4.00
N SER A 690 -29.42 16.23 -3.94
CA SER A 690 -29.97 16.92 -5.11
C SER A 690 -29.06 18.08 -5.52
N GLN A 691 -29.10 18.50 -6.78
CA GLN A 691 -28.27 19.62 -7.27
C GLN A 691 -28.39 20.89 -6.41
N ARG A 692 -29.62 21.22 -5.99
CA ARG A 692 -29.89 22.41 -5.16
C ARG A 692 -29.27 22.28 -3.77
N GLU A 693 -29.32 21.10 -3.16
CA GLU A 693 -28.73 20.81 -1.85
C GLU A 693 -27.21 20.76 -1.94
N ALA A 694 -26.65 20.05 -2.92
CA ALA A 694 -25.22 20.01 -3.20
C ALA A 694 -24.65 21.44 -3.34
N GLN A 695 -25.30 22.30 -4.13
CA GLN A 695 -24.89 23.69 -4.29
C GLN A 695 -24.89 24.45 -2.95
N ARG A 696 -25.91 24.26 -2.11
CA ARG A 696 -26.00 24.89 -0.78
C ARG A 696 -24.87 24.42 0.14
N LEU A 697 -24.63 23.12 0.21
CA LEU A 697 -23.60 22.51 1.06
C LEU A 697 -22.21 22.97 0.64
N LEU A 698 -21.88 22.90 -0.65
CA LEU A 698 -20.60 23.35 -1.20
C LEU A 698 -20.31 24.82 -0.86
N LEU A 699 -21.30 25.71 -1.04
CA LEU A 699 -21.13 27.13 -0.73
C LEU A 699 -20.97 27.38 0.78
N THR A 700 -21.61 26.57 1.63
CA THR A 700 -21.49 26.66 3.09
C THR A 700 -20.12 26.19 3.56
N MET A 701 -19.60 25.10 2.98
CA MET A 701 -18.26 24.59 3.26
C MET A 701 -17.16 25.56 2.81
N LEU A 702 -17.35 26.27 1.68
CA LEU A 702 -16.42 27.33 1.26
C LEU A 702 -16.34 28.50 2.25
N ALA A 703 -17.40 28.73 3.02
CA ALA A 703 -17.43 29.77 4.05
C ALA A 703 -16.86 29.29 5.40
N ALA A 704 -16.44 28.03 5.52
CA ALA A 704 -15.93 27.47 6.77
C ALA A 704 -14.65 28.20 7.22
N PRO A 705 -14.58 28.68 8.47
CA PRO A 705 -13.37 29.28 9.00
C PRO A 705 -12.29 28.21 9.18
N ALA A 706 -11.10 28.45 8.62
CA ALA A 706 -9.94 27.59 8.81
C ALA A 706 -8.68 28.43 9.04
N THR A 707 -7.94 28.13 10.10
CA THR A 707 -6.74 28.88 10.52
C THR A 707 -5.55 27.95 10.73
N GLY A 708 -4.34 28.52 10.72
CA GLY A 708 -3.11 27.75 10.93
C GLY A 708 -2.90 26.68 9.86
N GLU A 709 -2.59 25.45 10.29
CA GLU A 709 -2.30 24.31 9.40
C GLU A 709 -3.52 23.83 8.59
N GLN A 710 -4.74 24.10 9.06
CA GLN A 710 -5.98 23.71 8.37
C GLN A 710 -6.42 24.71 7.30
N ARG A 711 -5.74 25.87 7.19
CA ARG A 711 -6.13 26.93 6.25
C ARG A 711 -6.17 26.40 4.81
N GLY A 712 -7.29 26.62 4.13
CA GLY A 712 -7.51 26.19 2.74
C GLY A 712 -7.98 24.73 2.58
N LEU A 713 -7.93 23.91 3.64
CA LEU A 713 -8.35 22.51 3.58
C LEU A 713 -9.84 22.33 3.24
N PRO A 714 -10.79 23.11 3.81
CA PRO A 714 -12.20 23.04 3.38
C PRO A 714 -12.38 23.31 1.88
N THR A 715 -11.58 24.22 1.32
CA THR A 715 -11.63 24.55 -0.11
C THR A 715 -11.11 23.41 -0.98
N VAL A 716 -10.04 22.73 -0.56
CA VAL A 716 -9.55 21.52 -1.24
C VAL A 716 -10.63 20.45 -1.26
N LEU A 717 -11.26 20.19 -0.10
CA LEU A 717 -12.36 19.24 0.02
C LEU A 717 -13.53 19.60 -0.90
N VAL A 718 -13.94 20.87 -0.95
CA VAL A 718 -14.97 21.35 -1.88
C VAL A 718 -14.58 21.01 -3.32
N GLY A 719 -13.32 21.27 -3.71
CA GLY A 719 -12.83 20.92 -5.03
C GLY A 719 -12.91 19.42 -5.33
N GLU A 720 -12.57 18.55 -4.38
CA GLU A 720 -12.74 17.10 -4.54
C GLU A 720 -14.21 16.71 -4.69
N CYS A 721 -15.11 17.34 -3.93
CA CYS A 721 -16.55 17.13 -4.07
C CYS A 721 -17.06 17.59 -5.45
N LEU A 722 -16.49 18.66 -6.02
CA LEU A 722 -16.81 19.10 -7.38
C LEU A 722 -16.33 18.06 -8.41
N CYS A 723 -15.18 17.41 -8.21
CA CYS A 723 -14.73 16.31 -9.08
C CYS A 723 -15.73 15.15 -9.07
N ASP A 724 -16.24 14.79 -7.89
CA ASP A 724 -17.17 13.67 -7.73
C ASP A 724 -18.58 13.99 -8.30
N ALA A 725 -19.10 15.19 -8.05
CA ALA A 725 -20.45 15.58 -8.48
C ALA A 725 -20.52 16.04 -9.94
N GLY A 726 -19.41 16.53 -10.49
CA GLY A 726 -19.36 17.20 -11.79
C GLY A 726 -20.12 18.53 -11.82
N ARG A 727 -19.94 19.30 -12.90
CA ARG A 727 -20.51 20.66 -13.03
C ARG A 727 -22.04 20.68 -12.95
N ASN A 728 -22.69 19.69 -13.56
CA ASN A 728 -24.15 19.58 -13.53
C ASN A 728 -24.65 19.18 -12.14
N GLY A 729 -23.97 18.29 -11.43
CA GLY A 729 -24.39 17.88 -10.07
C GLY A 729 -24.19 18.97 -9.02
N ALA A 730 -23.09 19.71 -9.09
CA ALA A 730 -22.77 20.77 -8.14
C ALA A 730 -23.56 22.08 -8.35
N GLY A 731 -24.06 22.32 -9.56
CA GLY A 731 -24.64 23.60 -9.97
C GLY A 731 -23.56 24.63 -10.33
N GLY A 732 -23.86 25.46 -11.34
CA GLY A 732 -22.88 26.39 -11.93
C GLY A 732 -22.28 27.39 -10.94
N ARG A 733 -23.08 27.87 -9.98
CA ARG A 733 -22.62 28.85 -8.98
C ARG A 733 -21.59 28.27 -8.01
N ALA A 734 -21.82 27.06 -7.49
CA ALA A 734 -20.85 26.42 -6.59
C ALA A 734 -19.59 25.99 -7.35
N TRP A 735 -19.74 25.55 -8.61
CA TRP A 735 -18.60 25.25 -9.48
C TRP A 735 -17.68 26.46 -9.66
N GLU A 736 -18.23 27.61 -10.06
CA GLU A 736 -17.44 28.84 -10.26
C GLU A 736 -16.81 29.34 -8.95
N ALA A 737 -17.57 29.32 -7.85
CA ALA A 737 -17.07 29.72 -6.54
C ALA A 737 -15.94 28.80 -6.03
N GLY A 738 -16.06 27.49 -6.23
CA GLY A 738 -15.03 26.52 -5.83
C GLY A 738 -13.74 26.69 -6.64
N ILE A 739 -13.83 26.88 -7.95
CA ILE A 739 -12.66 27.18 -8.79
C ILE A 739 -11.98 28.48 -8.35
N ALA A 740 -12.76 29.54 -8.09
CA ALA A 740 -12.23 30.82 -7.61
C ALA A 740 -11.52 30.68 -6.25
N ALA A 741 -12.11 29.92 -5.33
CA ALA A 741 -11.53 29.67 -4.02
C ALA A 741 -10.24 28.83 -4.11
N LEU A 742 -10.22 27.77 -4.94
CA LEU A 742 -9.01 26.97 -5.17
C LEU A 742 -7.86 27.82 -5.73
N LEU A 743 -8.13 28.71 -6.69
CA LEU A 743 -7.15 29.66 -7.20
C LEU A 743 -6.59 30.57 -6.10
N THR A 744 -7.46 31.04 -5.21
CA THR A 744 -7.06 31.87 -4.07
C THR A 744 -6.15 31.09 -3.12
N VAL A 745 -6.52 29.84 -2.81
CA VAL A 745 -5.71 28.95 -1.94
C VAL A 745 -4.34 28.67 -2.54
N VAL A 746 -4.24 28.39 -3.84
CA VAL A 746 -2.95 28.17 -4.53
C VAL A 746 -2.07 29.43 -4.51
N ALA A 747 -2.67 30.62 -4.60
CA ALA A 747 -1.94 31.89 -4.68
C ALA A 747 -1.61 32.51 -3.32
N ASP A 748 -2.12 31.98 -2.20
CA ASP A 748 -1.96 32.55 -0.87
C ASP A 748 -0.72 31.99 -0.15
N PRO A 749 0.35 32.79 0.05
CA PRO A 749 1.57 32.33 0.72
C PRO A 749 1.35 31.92 2.18
N ALA A 750 0.24 32.33 2.81
CA ALA A 750 -0.07 31.98 4.19
C ALA A 750 -0.84 30.65 4.32
N VAL A 751 -1.19 30.00 3.20
CA VAL A 751 -1.69 28.62 3.16
C VAL A 751 -0.49 27.65 3.14
N PRO A 752 -0.49 26.57 3.95
CA PRO A 752 0.58 25.58 3.93
C PRO A 752 0.84 24.99 2.54
N LEU A 753 2.11 24.78 2.20
CA LEU A 753 2.53 24.26 0.88
C LEU A 753 1.78 22.98 0.47
N ALA A 754 1.62 22.02 1.39
CA ALA A 754 0.91 20.77 1.11
C ALA A 754 -0.54 21.02 0.66
N THR A 755 -1.23 21.96 1.30
CA THR A 755 -2.60 22.36 0.95
C THR A 755 -2.65 23.07 -0.40
N ARG A 756 -1.65 23.93 -0.72
CA ARG A 756 -1.55 24.56 -2.05
C ARG A 756 -1.35 23.54 -3.17
N VAL A 757 -0.48 22.54 -2.95
CA VAL A 757 -0.23 21.44 -3.89
C VAL A 757 -1.49 20.59 -4.09
N ALA A 758 -2.23 20.27 -3.01
CA ALA A 758 -3.50 19.57 -3.11
C ALA A 758 -4.53 20.38 -3.91
N ALA A 759 -4.68 21.67 -3.60
CA ALA A 759 -5.59 22.58 -4.33
C ALA A 759 -5.24 22.65 -5.82
N GLY A 760 -3.96 22.79 -6.18
CA GLY A 760 -3.51 22.82 -7.57
C GLY A 760 -3.75 21.50 -8.31
N THR A 761 -3.61 20.37 -7.62
CA THR A 761 -3.89 19.04 -8.18
C THR A 761 -5.38 18.88 -8.51
N VAL A 762 -6.24 19.28 -7.57
CA VAL A 762 -7.70 19.26 -7.75
C VAL A 762 -8.13 20.23 -8.86
N LEU A 763 -7.56 21.44 -8.90
CA LEU A 763 -7.81 22.42 -9.95
C LEU A 763 -7.48 21.86 -11.35
N GLY A 764 -6.38 21.11 -11.47
CA GLY A 764 -6.04 20.40 -12.71
C GLY A 764 -7.13 19.42 -13.18
N ARG A 765 -7.71 18.66 -12.26
CA ARG A 765 -8.80 17.70 -12.57
C ARG A 765 -10.10 18.39 -12.98
N LEU A 766 -10.41 19.53 -12.37
CA LEU A 766 -11.61 20.32 -12.69
C LEU A 766 -11.47 21.15 -13.98
N GLY A 767 -10.24 21.26 -14.51
CA GLY A 767 -9.89 22.12 -15.64
C GLY A 767 -9.36 23.46 -15.13
N ASP A 768 -8.04 23.59 -15.10
CA ASP A 768 -7.37 24.78 -14.57
C ASP A 768 -7.56 25.98 -15.51
N PRO A 769 -8.23 27.06 -15.06
CA PRO A 769 -8.52 28.22 -15.90
C PRO A 769 -7.28 29.07 -16.20
N ARG A 770 -6.14 28.81 -15.55
CA ARG A 770 -4.86 29.51 -15.81
C ARG A 770 -4.18 29.02 -17.08
N GLN A 771 -4.56 27.86 -17.60
CA GLN A 771 -3.99 27.29 -18.83
C GLN A 771 -4.40 28.13 -20.05
N LEU A 772 -3.48 28.25 -21.01
CA LEU A 772 -3.70 28.97 -22.25
C LEU A 772 -4.80 28.31 -23.07
N ASP A 773 -5.76 29.09 -23.59
CA ASP A 773 -6.66 28.65 -24.64
C ASP A 773 -6.05 28.94 -26.02
N PRO A 774 -5.75 27.90 -26.84
CA PRO A 774 -5.19 28.10 -28.17
C PRO A 774 -6.11 28.89 -29.12
N ASN A 775 -7.40 29.03 -28.82
CA ASN A 775 -8.34 29.79 -29.64
C ASN A 775 -8.42 31.28 -29.30
N THR A 776 -7.96 31.69 -28.12
CA THR A 776 -8.05 33.10 -27.68
C THR A 776 -6.72 33.72 -27.32
N GLY A 777 -5.66 32.92 -27.13
CA GLY A 777 -4.34 33.40 -26.73
C GLY A 777 -4.29 33.89 -25.28
N ARG A 778 -5.33 33.61 -24.50
CA ARG A 778 -5.48 34.02 -23.09
C ARG A 778 -5.71 32.81 -22.22
N ALA A 779 -5.57 32.99 -20.91
CA ALA A 779 -5.99 31.97 -19.95
C ALA A 779 -7.48 31.62 -20.16
N ARG A 780 -7.85 30.33 -20.03
CA ARG A 780 -9.19 29.78 -20.34
C ARG A 780 -10.37 30.46 -19.62
N GLY A 781 -10.11 31.24 -18.56
CA GLY A 781 -11.05 32.20 -17.98
C GLY A 781 -12.33 31.59 -17.40
N ALA A 782 -12.35 31.36 -16.09
CA ALA A 782 -13.61 31.13 -15.37
C ALA A 782 -14.33 32.48 -15.20
N SER A 783 -15.59 32.57 -15.60
CA SER A 783 -16.48 33.69 -15.28
C SER A 783 -16.43 33.99 -13.78
N GLY A 784 -15.88 35.15 -13.40
CA GLY A 784 -15.94 35.68 -12.03
C GLY A 784 -14.69 35.54 -11.14
N ALA A 785 -13.66 34.78 -11.53
CA ALA A 785 -12.40 34.69 -10.77
C ALA A 785 -11.31 35.59 -11.39
N ALA A 786 -10.53 36.30 -10.57
CA ALA A 786 -9.38 37.09 -11.01
C ALA A 786 -8.22 36.18 -11.43
N VAL A 787 -8.33 35.55 -12.60
CA VAL A 787 -7.25 34.74 -13.19
C VAL A 787 -6.16 35.71 -13.70
N PRO A 788 -4.89 35.55 -13.28
CA PRO A 788 -3.81 36.40 -13.77
C PRO A 788 -3.60 36.20 -15.27
N ASP A 789 -3.09 37.23 -15.95
CA ASP A 789 -2.77 37.12 -17.37
C ASP A 789 -1.73 36.00 -17.59
N TYR A 790 -1.93 35.21 -18.65
CA TYR A 790 -1.05 34.11 -19.02
C TYR A 790 0.34 34.62 -19.41
N TRP A 791 0.39 35.81 -20.01
CA TRP A 791 1.62 36.43 -20.49
C TRP A 791 2.16 37.45 -19.48
N CYS A 792 3.49 37.45 -19.29
CA CYS A 792 4.22 38.42 -18.50
C CYS A 792 5.02 39.33 -19.44
N ASP A 793 4.72 40.62 -19.47
CA ASP A 793 5.45 41.58 -20.32
C ASP A 793 6.88 41.80 -19.77
N VAL A 794 7.87 41.72 -20.65
CA VAL A 794 9.28 41.96 -20.35
C VAL A 794 9.83 43.01 -21.32
N ALA A 795 10.29 44.13 -20.76
CA ALA A 795 10.78 45.27 -21.53
C ALA A 795 12.18 45.02 -22.13
N ALA A 796 12.39 45.59 -23.32
CA ALA A 796 13.69 45.74 -23.96
C ALA A 796 14.68 46.53 -23.07
N GLY A 797 15.96 46.48 -23.44
CA GLY A 797 17.02 47.29 -22.86
C GLY A 797 18.10 46.49 -22.11
N PRO A 798 19.00 47.20 -21.41
CA PRO A 798 20.14 46.59 -20.74
C PRO A 798 19.73 45.83 -19.47
N PHE A 799 20.40 44.70 -19.20
CA PHE A 799 20.28 43.94 -17.95
C PHE A 799 21.58 43.22 -17.62
N TRP A 800 21.69 42.70 -16.39
CA TRP A 800 22.86 41.92 -15.96
C TRP A 800 22.71 40.46 -16.34
N HIS A 801 23.70 39.91 -17.05
CA HIS A 801 23.76 38.49 -17.45
C HIS A 801 25.01 37.83 -16.86
N GLY A 802 24.88 36.57 -16.44
CA GLY A 802 26.00 35.72 -16.04
C GLY A 802 25.89 35.18 -14.60
N ASP A 803 26.75 34.22 -14.28
CA ASP A 803 26.85 33.65 -12.94
C ASP A 803 28.27 33.12 -12.65
N GLU A 804 28.97 33.78 -11.74
CA GLU A 804 30.33 33.42 -11.32
C GLU A 804 30.36 32.37 -10.20
N ARG A 805 29.23 32.16 -9.52
CA ARG A 805 29.11 31.29 -8.34
C ARG A 805 28.76 29.84 -8.71
N LEU A 806 28.81 29.47 -10.00
CA LEU A 806 28.44 28.13 -10.47
C LEU A 806 29.42 27.06 -9.98
N ARG A 807 28.88 26.04 -9.28
CA ARG A 807 29.59 24.79 -8.92
C ARG A 807 29.54 23.78 -10.08
N ARG A 808 28.42 23.70 -10.78
CA ARG A 808 28.16 22.86 -11.96
C ARG A 808 27.68 23.76 -13.10
N GLY A 809 28.17 23.53 -14.32
CA GLY A 809 27.93 24.38 -15.50
C GLY A 809 29.13 25.29 -15.84
N ARG A 810 29.00 26.12 -16.88
CA ARG A 810 30.05 27.06 -17.31
C ARG A 810 29.95 28.33 -16.47
N ARG A 811 31.04 28.77 -15.82
CA ARG A 811 31.05 30.08 -15.16
C ARG A 811 31.00 31.19 -16.20
N LEU A 812 30.13 32.17 -15.98
CA LEU A 812 29.97 33.34 -16.84
C LEU A 812 30.15 34.59 -16.00
N ALA A 813 31.09 35.45 -16.38
CA ALA A 813 31.32 36.71 -15.69
C ALA A 813 30.05 37.57 -15.73
N ILE A 814 29.73 38.22 -14.62
CA ILE A 814 28.56 39.09 -14.56
C ILE A 814 28.85 40.37 -15.36
N ARG A 815 28.05 40.63 -16.40
CA ARG A 815 28.19 41.81 -17.27
C ARG A 815 26.84 42.34 -17.74
N GLN A 816 26.81 43.58 -18.19
CA GLN A 816 25.62 44.13 -18.84
C GLN A 816 25.53 43.67 -20.30
N VAL A 817 24.34 43.23 -20.69
CA VAL A 817 23.96 42.85 -22.06
C VAL A 817 22.67 43.58 -22.41
N GLU A 818 22.45 43.89 -23.68
CA GLU A 818 21.26 44.59 -24.17
C GLU A 818 20.35 43.65 -24.96
N LEU A 819 19.07 43.56 -24.56
CA LEU A 819 18.01 42.89 -25.31
C LEU A 819 17.29 43.94 -26.18
N PRO A 820 17.37 43.87 -27.52
CA PRO A 820 16.93 44.97 -28.38
C PRO A 820 15.40 45.06 -28.57
N TYR A 821 14.63 44.12 -28.03
CA TYR A 821 13.19 44.04 -28.20
C TYR A 821 12.50 43.65 -26.89
N ALA A 822 11.23 44.05 -26.77
CA ALA A 822 10.35 43.57 -25.72
C ALA A 822 9.74 42.23 -26.14
N PHE A 823 9.38 41.41 -25.16
CA PHE A 823 8.75 40.12 -25.39
C PHE A 823 7.80 39.80 -24.25
N ARG A 824 6.97 38.78 -24.45
CA ARG A 824 6.08 38.24 -23.43
C ARG A 824 6.53 36.84 -23.05
N LEU A 825 6.65 36.55 -21.77
CA LEU A 825 6.97 35.22 -21.27
C LEU A 825 5.72 34.55 -20.72
N ALA A 826 5.50 33.27 -21.00
CA ALA A 826 4.47 32.50 -20.32
C ALA A 826 4.71 32.51 -18.81
N ARG A 827 3.66 32.83 -18.04
CA ARG A 827 3.72 32.94 -16.58
C ARG A 827 4.16 31.63 -15.92
N TYR A 828 3.74 30.51 -16.47
CA TYR A 828 4.02 29.16 -15.98
C TYR A 828 4.68 28.30 -17.07
N PRO A 829 5.37 27.21 -16.70
CA PRO A 829 5.72 26.15 -17.64
C PRO A 829 4.48 25.54 -18.31
N VAL A 830 4.66 25.01 -19.52
CA VAL A 830 3.58 24.30 -20.23
C VAL A 830 3.16 23.09 -19.40
N SER A 831 1.86 22.99 -19.10
CA SER A 831 1.30 21.89 -18.33
C SER A 831 1.00 20.65 -19.16
N ASN A 832 0.82 19.50 -18.49
CA ASN A 832 0.36 18.27 -19.14
C ASN A 832 -0.95 18.47 -19.91
N ALA A 833 -1.93 19.19 -19.35
CA ALA A 833 -3.20 19.44 -20.04
C ALA A 833 -3.08 20.37 -21.25
N GLU A 834 -2.10 21.28 -21.26
CA GLU A 834 -1.81 22.11 -22.43
C GLU A 834 -1.10 21.30 -23.52
N PHE A 835 -0.17 20.44 -23.13
CA PHE A 835 0.54 19.55 -24.04
C PHE A 835 -0.37 18.46 -24.61
N ALA A 836 -1.34 17.97 -23.84
CA ALA A 836 -2.33 16.99 -24.28
C ALA A 836 -3.06 17.45 -25.55
N ARG A 837 -3.38 18.75 -25.65
CA ARG A 837 -4.07 19.32 -26.82
C ARG A 837 -3.22 19.27 -28.09
N PHE A 838 -1.89 19.35 -27.96
CA PHE A 838 -0.98 19.15 -29.09
C PHE A 838 -1.01 17.69 -29.55
N ILE A 839 -1.02 16.74 -28.61
CA ILE A 839 -1.15 15.31 -28.91
C ILE A 839 -2.50 15.04 -29.59
N ASP A 840 -3.61 15.52 -29.00
CA ASP A 840 -4.98 15.34 -29.49
C ASP A 840 -5.17 15.95 -30.89
N ALA A 841 -4.45 17.03 -31.21
CA ALA A 841 -4.43 17.65 -32.54
C ALA A 841 -3.56 16.90 -33.57
N GLY A 842 -3.03 15.72 -33.23
CA GLY A 842 -2.18 14.92 -34.10
C GLY A 842 -0.73 15.40 -34.18
N GLY A 843 -0.24 16.13 -33.18
CA GLY A 843 1.08 16.79 -33.18
C GLY A 843 2.27 15.87 -33.47
N TYR A 844 2.22 14.62 -33.02
CA TYR A 844 3.25 13.60 -33.27
C TYR A 844 3.16 12.93 -34.65
N HIS A 845 2.10 13.20 -35.41
CA HIS A 845 1.86 12.59 -36.73
C HIS A 845 2.00 13.56 -37.89
N ASP A 846 2.14 14.86 -37.62
CA ASP A 846 2.24 15.89 -38.64
C ASP A 846 3.66 16.46 -38.71
N PRO A 847 4.42 16.19 -39.79
CA PRO A 847 5.81 16.64 -39.92
C PRO A 847 5.98 18.15 -39.97
N ARG A 848 4.91 18.92 -40.25
CA ARG A 848 4.99 20.39 -40.38
C ARG A 848 5.34 21.09 -39.07
N TRP A 849 5.15 20.44 -37.93
CA TRP A 849 5.50 20.99 -36.62
C TRP A 849 6.95 20.76 -36.24
N TRP A 850 7.65 19.85 -36.92
CA TRP A 850 8.94 19.37 -36.48
C TRP A 850 10.08 19.99 -37.29
N THR A 851 11.21 20.23 -36.64
CA THR A 851 12.46 20.49 -37.34
C THR A 851 12.92 19.22 -38.07
N GLN A 852 13.86 19.35 -39.00
CA GLN A 852 14.38 18.20 -39.73
C GLN A 852 15.05 17.18 -38.78
N ALA A 853 15.84 17.66 -37.82
CA ALA A 853 16.46 16.82 -36.80
C ALA A 853 15.40 16.20 -35.87
N GLY A 854 14.38 16.98 -35.48
CA GLY A 854 13.28 16.52 -34.62
C GLY A 854 12.41 15.43 -35.26
N TRP A 855 12.03 15.60 -36.53
CA TRP A 855 11.25 14.60 -37.26
C TRP A 855 12.04 13.29 -37.41
N THR A 856 13.34 13.41 -37.68
CA THR A 856 14.24 12.25 -37.72
C THR A 856 14.32 11.55 -36.37
N PHE A 857 14.35 12.30 -35.26
CA PHE A 857 14.40 11.77 -33.89
C PHE A 857 13.16 10.95 -33.50
N ILE A 858 11.94 11.42 -33.80
CA ILE A 858 10.71 10.69 -33.47
C ILE A 858 10.43 9.53 -34.43
N SER A 859 11.02 9.58 -35.63
CA SER A 859 10.88 8.55 -36.66
C SER A 859 11.66 7.27 -36.31
N PRO A 860 11.18 6.09 -36.76
CA PRO A 860 11.87 4.82 -36.53
C PRO A 860 13.32 4.76 -37.04
N ALA A 861 13.63 5.48 -38.13
CA ALA A 861 14.91 5.42 -38.83
C ALA A 861 16.07 6.21 -38.17
N GLY A 862 15.80 7.14 -37.25
CA GLY A 862 16.81 8.05 -36.69
C GLY A 862 17.51 7.59 -35.40
N ARG A 863 17.24 6.38 -34.90
CA ARG A 863 17.54 6.01 -33.50
C ARG A 863 18.83 5.18 -33.34
N ARG A 864 19.77 5.66 -32.51
CA ARG A 864 21.07 4.99 -32.20
C ARG A 864 21.20 4.42 -30.77
N SER A 865 20.15 4.39 -29.94
CA SER A 865 20.17 3.78 -28.59
C SER A 865 18.76 3.37 -28.13
N PRO A 866 18.63 2.36 -27.25
CA PRO A 866 17.49 1.43 -27.28
C PRO A 866 16.22 2.04 -26.65
N PRO A 867 15.05 1.86 -27.27
CA PRO A 867 13.78 1.92 -26.55
C PRO A 867 13.52 0.57 -25.87
N GLU A 868 12.65 0.56 -24.86
CA GLU A 868 12.07 -0.64 -24.25
C GLU A 868 11.36 -1.55 -25.27
N GLN A 869 11.12 -1.08 -26.52
CA GLN A 869 10.72 -1.89 -27.68
C GLN A 869 11.32 -1.31 -28.99
N PRO A 870 12.21 -2.03 -29.71
CA PRO A 870 12.71 -1.59 -31.01
C PRO A 870 11.58 -1.51 -32.06
N GLY A 871 11.43 -0.36 -32.74
CA GLY A 871 10.58 -0.22 -33.94
C GLY A 871 9.30 0.62 -33.83
N THR A 872 8.85 1.01 -32.63
CA THR A 872 7.62 1.81 -32.45
C THR A 872 7.88 3.32 -32.49
N PRO A 873 7.16 4.13 -33.30
CA PRO A 873 7.30 5.59 -33.31
C PRO A 873 7.04 6.20 -31.93
N ILE A 874 7.69 7.34 -31.62
CA ILE A 874 7.36 8.11 -30.42
C ILE A 874 6.03 8.84 -30.68
N GLY A 875 4.99 8.53 -29.92
CA GLY A 875 3.67 9.17 -30.02
C GLY A 875 3.29 10.08 -28.85
N GLN A 876 4.11 10.10 -27.79
CA GLN A 876 3.85 10.84 -26.57
C GLN A 876 5.16 11.06 -25.77
N PRO A 877 5.16 11.97 -24.78
CA PRO A 877 6.29 12.18 -23.88
C PRO A 877 6.70 10.90 -23.14
N GLY A 878 7.96 10.80 -22.74
CA GLY A 878 8.53 9.57 -22.16
C GLY A 878 7.88 9.12 -20.85
N LEU A 879 7.23 10.03 -20.10
CA LEU A 879 6.65 9.78 -18.78
C LEU A 879 5.13 10.01 -18.73
N TRP A 880 4.48 10.07 -19.90
CA TRP A 880 3.05 10.42 -20.03
C TRP A 880 2.11 9.48 -19.25
N GLY A 881 2.43 8.19 -19.18
CA GLY A 881 1.66 7.18 -18.46
C GLY A 881 2.09 6.96 -17.00
N VAL A 882 3.04 7.73 -16.49
CA VAL A 882 3.68 7.47 -15.18
C VAL A 882 3.17 8.47 -14.14
N ALA A 883 2.30 8.02 -13.25
CA ALA A 883 2.03 8.76 -12.01
C ALA A 883 3.33 8.84 -11.18
N PRO A 884 3.80 9.99 -10.67
CA PRO A 884 3.12 11.28 -10.41
C PRO A 884 3.49 12.40 -11.40
N TYR A 885 3.88 12.10 -12.64
CA TYR A 885 4.40 13.10 -13.59
C TYR A 885 3.36 13.57 -14.62
N ASN A 886 2.16 13.01 -14.58
CA ASN A 886 1.15 13.17 -15.63
C ASN A 886 -0.14 13.86 -15.15
N THR A 887 -0.15 14.51 -13.98
CA THR A 887 -1.37 15.21 -13.54
C THR A 887 -1.60 16.47 -14.39
N PRO A 888 -2.87 16.86 -14.67
CA PRO A 888 -3.19 17.89 -15.67
C PRO A 888 -2.54 19.27 -15.44
N ALA A 889 -2.40 19.69 -14.18
CA ALA A 889 -1.86 21.01 -13.81
C ALA A 889 -0.37 20.97 -13.42
N GLN A 890 0.32 19.85 -13.57
CA GLN A 890 1.79 19.83 -13.46
C GLN A 890 2.45 20.26 -14.76
N PRO A 891 3.68 20.81 -14.71
CA PRO A 891 4.51 20.96 -15.89
C PRO A 891 4.66 19.64 -16.64
N VAL A 892 4.59 19.69 -17.97
CA VAL A 892 4.91 18.53 -18.79
C VAL A 892 6.40 18.20 -18.66
N VAL A 893 6.72 16.93 -18.40
CA VAL A 893 8.09 16.42 -18.28
C VAL A 893 8.30 15.18 -19.14
N GLY A 894 9.55 14.76 -19.31
CA GLY A 894 9.89 13.67 -20.22
C GLY A 894 9.76 14.10 -21.68
N VAL A 895 9.87 15.40 -21.95
CA VAL A 895 9.86 16.02 -23.28
C VAL A 895 11.28 16.40 -23.70
N SER A 896 11.60 16.12 -24.95
CA SER A 896 12.82 16.54 -25.61
C SER A 896 12.75 18.00 -26.04
N TRP A 897 13.90 18.58 -26.39
CA TRP A 897 13.95 19.90 -27.00
C TRP A 897 13.12 19.97 -28.29
N TYR A 898 13.17 18.90 -29.10
CA TYR A 898 12.43 18.81 -30.36
C TYR A 898 10.91 18.80 -30.16
N GLU A 899 10.41 18.05 -29.17
CA GLU A 899 8.99 18.04 -28.79
C GLU A 899 8.53 19.41 -28.32
N ALA A 900 9.36 20.09 -27.52
CA ALA A 900 9.08 21.42 -27.00
C ALA A 900 9.06 22.49 -28.11
N ALA A 901 9.99 22.42 -29.06
CA ALA A 901 10.00 23.28 -30.25
C ALA A 901 8.78 23.04 -31.15
N ALA A 902 8.41 21.78 -31.37
CA ALA A 902 7.24 21.42 -32.18
C ALA A 902 5.92 21.91 -31.58
N TYR A 903 5.80 21.87 -30.26
CA TYR A 903 4.66 22.47 -29.55
C TYR A 903 4.53 23.97 -29.84
N GLY A 904 5.64 24.73 -29.80
CA GLY A 904 5.64 26.15 -30.12
C GLY A 904 5.23 26.45 -31.57
N ALA A 905 5.70 25.65 -32.52
CA ALA A 905 5.32 25.76 -33.93
C ALA A 905 3.82 25.49 -34.15
N TRP A 906 3.28 24.43 -33.55
CA TRP A 906 1.86 24.12 -33.59
C TRP A 906 1.00 25.23 -33.00
N LEU A 907 1.35 25.71 -31.81
CA LEU A 907 0.57 26.75 -31.12
C LEU A 907 0.63 28.09 -31.86
N THR A 908 1.76 28.41 -32.50
CA THR A 908 1.88 29.56 -33.41
C THR A 908 0.89 29.45 -34.57
N ALA A 909 0.82 28.29 -35.22
CA ALA A 909 -0.12 28.07 -36.33
C ALA A 909 -1.59 28.12 -35.85
N ALA A 910 -1.89 27.52 -34.70
CA ALA A 910 -3.21 27.58 -34.07
C ALA A 910 -3.63 29.01 -33.75
N GLY A 911 -2.72 29.81 -33.15
CA GLY A 911 -3.00 31.20 -32.81
C GLY A 911 -3.23 32.12 -34.00
N ARG A 912 -2.49 31.87 -35.10
CA ARG A 912 -2.72 32.56 -36.39
C ARG A 912 -4.06 32.18 -37.00
N ALA A 913 -4.40 30.90 -36.99
CA ALA A 913 -5.70 30.42 -37.49
C ALA A 913 -6.87 30.99 -36.68
N ALA A 914 -6.70 31.16 -35.37
CA ALA A 914 -7.68 31.77 -34.49
C ALA A 914 -7.69 33.31 -34.51
N GLY A 915 -6.71 33.95 -35.17
CA GLY A 915 -6.66 35.40 -35.39
C GLY A 915 -6.19 36.25 -34.21
N TRP A 916 -5.65 35.66 -33.14
CA TRP A 916 -5.07 36.40 -32.01
C TRP A 916 -3.55 36.56 -32.09
N LEU A 917 -2.90 35.84 -33.01
CA LEU A 917 -1.49 36.00 -33.33
C LEU A 917 -1.33 36.56 -34.75
N TYR A 918 -0.65 37.70 -34.89
CA TYR A 918 -0.51 38.40 -36.16
C TYR A 918 0.59 37.80 -37.06
N PRO A 919 0.55 38.05 -38.38
CA PRO A 919 1.67 37.77 -39.27
C PRO A 919 2.94 38.47 -38.75
N GLY A 920 4.04 37.72 -38.63
CA GLY A 920 5.28 38.19 -38.02
C GLY A 920 5.40 37.86 -36.52
N GLU A 921 4.34 37.48 -35.82
CA GLU A 921 4.46 37.02 -34.43
C GLU A 921 4.65 35.51 -34.35
N CYS A 922 5.40 35.04 -33.36
CA CYS A 922 5.58 33.61 -33.11
C CYS A 922 5.71 33.27 -31.62
N LEU A 923 5.40 32.01 -31.33
CA LEU A 923 5.56 31.38 -30.03
C LEU A 923 6.67 30.35 -30.13
N ARG A 924 7.68 30.47 -29.26
CA ARG A 924 8.83 29.57 -29.26
C ARG A 924 9.40 29.40 -27.85
N LEU A 925 10.39 28.53 -27.70
CA LEU A 925 11.21 28.48 -26.50
C LEU A 925 11.94 29.82 -26.30
N PRO A 926 12.17 30.26 -25.05
CA PRO A 926 13.00 31.42 -24.76
C PRO A 926 14.45 31.14 -25.16
N THR A 927 15.18 32.18 -25.57
CA THR A 927 16.64 32.18 -25.53
C THR A 927 17.11 32.23 -24.07
N ALA A 928 18.35 31.82 -23.80
CA ALA A 928 18.93 31.90 -22.46
C ALA A 928 18.95 33.35 -21.92
N LEU A 929 19.12 34.35 -22.79
CA LEU A 929 19.05 35.77 -22.43
C LEU A 929 17.63 36.23 -22.11
N GLU A 930 16.63 35.90 -22.93
CA GLU A 930 15.22 36.24 -22.64
C GLU A 930 14.77 35.61 -21.31
N TRP A 931 15.13 34.34 -21.08
CA TRP A 931 14.82 33.65 -19.84
C TRP A 931 15.44 34.37 -18.63
N GLU A 932 16.74 34.67 -18.70
CA GLU A 932 17.46 35.30 -17.59
C GLU A 932 17.01 36.75 -17.36
N ARG A 933 16.67 37.49 -18.42
CA ARG A 933 16.09 38.82 -18.32
C ARG A 933 14.77 38.80 -17.55
N ALA A 934 13.91 37.83 -17.83
CA ALA A 934 12.64 37.67 -17.13
C ALA A 934 12.85 37.28 -15.66
N ALA A 935 13.79 36.36 -15.39
CA ALA A 935 14.10 35.93 -14.04
C ALA A 935 14.78 37.03 -13.20
N ARG A 936 15.83 37.67 -13.73
CA ARG A 936 16.70 38.59 -12.98
C ARG A 936 16.18 40.02 -12.91
N HIS A 937 15.32 40.45 -13.83
CA HIS A 937 14.95 41.86 -13.99
C HIS A 937 16.17 42.75 -14.37
N LEU A 938 16.29 43.96 -13.85
CA LEU A 938 17.30 44.99 -14.21
C LEU A 938 18.51 45.04 -13.27
N ASP A 939 18.46 44.36 -12.12
CA ASP A 939 19.49 44.41 -11.08
C ASP A 939 20.33 43.11 -11.07
N GLN A 940 21.24 42.98 -10.09
CA GLN A 940 22.13 41.81 -9.95
C GLN A 940 21.57 40.76 -8.97
N ARG A 941 20.24 40.68 -8.79
CA ARG A 941 19.65 39.68 -7.88
C ARG A 941 20.11 38.26 -8.20
N ILE A 942 20.19 37.44 -7.16
CA ILE A 942 20.65 36.06 -7.26
C ILE A 942 19.54 35.13 -7.74
N TYR A 943 18.33 35.27 -7.20
CA TYR A 943 17.15 34.46 -7.50
C TYR A 943 16.03 35.34 -8.08
N PRO A 944 15.00 34.76 -8.73
CA PRO A 944 13.94 35.55 -9.34
C PRO A 944 13.23 36.52 -8.38
N TRP A 945 13.03 36.08 -7.14
CA TRP A 945 12.42 36.83 -6.05
C TRP A 945 13.38 37.78 -5.30
N GLY A 946 14.69 37.77 -5.61
CA GLY A 946 15.70 38.59 -4.92
C GLY A 946 16.88 37.79 -4.37
N ASP A 947 17.49 38.29 -3.30
CA ASP A 947 18.73 37.72 -2.72
C ASP A 947 18.51 36.81 -1.50
N GLN A 948 17.24 36.63 -1.08
CA GLN A 948 16.90 35.74 0.02
C GLN A 948 17.17 34.28 -0.39
N PRO A 949 17.74 33.45 0.52
CA PRO A 949 18.03 32.06 0.21
C PRO A 949 16.76 31.29 -0.13
N PRO A 950 16.84 30.26 -1.01
CA PRO A 950 15.69 29.44 -1.36
C PRO A 950 15.16 28.64 -0.17
N ASP A 951 13.84 28.53 -0.09
CA ASP A 951 13.11 27.69 0.84
C ASP A 951 11.85 27.10 0.19
N ALA A 952 11.13 26.24 0.93
CA ALA A 952 9.96 25.53 0.42
C ALA A 952 8.78 26.46 0.05
N GLU A 953 8.77 27.71 0.51
CA GLU A 953 7.73 28.67 0.15
C GLU A 953 7.98 29.35 -1.20
N ARG A 954 9.24 29.41 -1.66
CA ARG A 954 9.64 30.12 -2.88
C ARG A 954 9.92 29.22 -4.07
N ALA A 955 10.31 27.97 -3.88
CA ALA A 955 10.64 27.08 -4.99
C ALA A 955 10.46 25.60 -4.65
N ASN A 956 10.17 24.80 -5.68
CA ASN A 956 10.26 23.35 -5.59
C ASN A 956 11.68 22.89 -5.94
N PHE A 957 12.45 22.45 -4.96
CA PHE A 957 13.79 21.91 -5.12
C PHE A 957 14.03 20.81 -4.07
N ASP A 958 15.22 20.22 -3.99
CA ASP A 958 15.48 19.10 -3.07
C ASP A 958 15.10 19.43 -1.61
N GLY A 959 15.38 20.67 -1.17
CA GLY A 959 15.04 21.16 0.16
C GLY A 959 13.54 21.39 0.44
N ALA A 960 12.68 21.36 -0.59
CA ALA A 960 11.22 21.46 -0.42
C ALA A 960 10.56 20.11 -0.09
N GLY A 961 11.25 18.98 -0.31
CA GLY A 961 10.79 17.65 0.09
C GLY A 961 9.65 17.05 -0.73
N LEU A 962 9.17 17.70 -1.79
CA LEU A 962 8.04 17.22 -2.61
C LEU A 962 8.40 16.04 -3.53
N ARG A 963 9.66 15.92 -3.95
CA ARG A 963 10.21 14.82 -4.78
C ARG A 963 9.50 14.56 -6.13
N ALA A 964 8.66 15.49 -6.58
CA ALA A 964 8.01 15.48 -7.88
C ALA A 964 7.70 16.92 -8.32
N PRO A 965 7.40 17.18 -9.60
CA PRO A 965 6.89 18.48 -10.03
C PRO A 965 5.60 18.81 -9.30
N ALA A 966 5.47 20.04 -8.83
CA ALA A 966 4.25 20.55 -8.20
C ALA A 966 3.34 21.16 -9.27
N PRO A 967 2.01 21.21 -9.03
CA PRO A 967 1.08 21.93 -9.89
C PRO A 967 1.46 23.41 -10.05
N LEU A 968 1.07 24.01 -11.18
CA LEU A 968 1.42 25.39 -11.52
C LEU A 968 1.07 26.37 -10.38
N GLY A 969 1.98 27.29 -10.07
CA GLY A 969 1.72 28.43 -9.20
C GLY A 969 1.64 28.15 -7.70
N CYS A 970 2.08 26.98 -7.23
CA CYS A 970 2.09 26.65 -5.79
C CYS A 970 3.16 27.41 -4.98
N PHE A 971 4.01 28.22 -5.62
CA PHE A 971 5.11 28.99 -4.99
C PHE A 971 4.96 30.50 -5.27
N PRO A 972 3.88 31.15 -4.80
CA PRO A 972 3.62 32.55 -5.09
C PRO A 972 4.73 33.50 -4.56
N ALA A 973 5.42 33.13 -3.49
CA ALA A 973 6.54 33.89 -2.95
C ALA A 973 7.81 33.81 -3.84
N GLY A 974 7.84 32.89 -4.81
CA GLY A 974 8.92 32.71 -5.77
C GLY A 974 8.78 33.54 -7.06
N ALA A 975 7.77 34.42 -7.15
CA ALA A 975 7.51 35.19 -8.35
C ALA A 975 8.70 36.09 -8.76
N ALA A 976 9.00 36.12 -10.06
CA ALA A 976 9.86 37.13 -10.65
C ALA A 976 9.15 38.49 -10.72
N VAL A 977 9.90 39.58 -10.94
CA VAL A 977 9.34 40.95 -11.04
C VAL A 977 8.28 41.09 -12.14
N CYS A 978 8.46 40.39 -13.26
CA CYS A 978 7.46 40.38 -14.34
C CYS A 978 6.19 39.57 -14.00
N GLY A 979 6.18 38.86 -12.86
CA GLY A 979 5.08 38.02 -12.40
C GLY A 979 5.17 36.56 -12.83
N ALA A 980 6.21 36.17 -13.58
CA ALA A 980 6.45 34.78 -13.94
C ALA A 980 6.78 33.94 -12.69
N LEU A 981 6.17 32.76 -12.62
CA LEU A 981 6.32 31.80 -11.53
C LEU A 981 7.10 30.59 -12.01
N ASP A 982 7.61 29.81 -11.04
CA ASP A 982 8.35 28.57 -11.27
C ASP A 982 9.57 28.74 -12.18
N LEU A 983 10.14 29.95 -12.27
CA LEU A 983 11.43 30.20 -12.96
C LEU A 983 12.62 29.66 -12.16
N ALA A 984 12.41 29.31 -10.90
CA ALA A 984 13.41 28.67 -10.07
C ALA A 984 12.79 27.40 -9.47
N GLY A 985 13.35 26.25 -9.83
CA GLY A 985 12.89 24.95 -9.37
C GLY A 985 11.74 24.40 -10.21
N ASN A 986 11.03 23.43 -9.66
CA ASN A 986 10.01 22.62 -10.31
C ASN A 986 10.56 21.78 -11.47
N VAL A 987 10.91 22.38 -12.60
CA VAL A 987 11.52 21.71 -13.76
C VAL A 987 12.58 22.58 -14.42
N TRP A 988 13.62 21.94 -14.96
CA TRP A 988 14.54 22.59 -15.87
C TRP A 988 13.83 22.90 -17.19
N GLU A 989 14.11 24.07 -17.74
CA GLU A 989 13.42 24.54 -18.94
C GLU A 989 14.33 24.57 -20.15
N TRP A 990 13.88 23.94 -21.24
CA TRP A 990 14.52 24.04 -22.54
C TRP A 990 14.55 25.48 -23.06
N THR A 991 15.72 25.90 -23.54
CA THR A 991 15.91 27.17 -24.24
C THR A 991 16.28 26.93 -25.71
N CYS A 992 16.08 27.91 -26.58
CA CYS A 992 16.59 27.91 -27.95
C CYS A 992 17.96 28.61 -28.05
N SER A 993 18.82 28.46 -27.03
CA SER A 993 20.23 28.86 -27.10
C SER A 993 21.11 27.63 -26.96
N LEU A 994 22.21 27.58 -27.71
CA LEU A 994 23.22 26.53 -27.54
C LEU A 994 24.08 26.80 -26.29
N ALA A 995 24.56 25.75 -25.64
CA ALA A 995 25.38 25.84 -24.43
C ALA A 995 26.67 26.67 -24.64
N ASP A 996 27.22 26.68 -25.85
CA ASP A 996 28.42 27.46 -26.20
C ASP A 996 28.12 28.90 -26.63
N ALA A 997 26.85 29.26 -26.82
CA ALA A 997 26.40 30.54 -27.36
C ALA A 997 25.28 31.18 -26.50
N LEU A 998 25.41 31.10 -25.17
CA LEU A 998 24.42 31.63 -24.21
C LEU A 998 24.19 33.14 -24.32
N ASP A 999 25.18 33.88 -24.82
CA ASP A 999 25.14 35.33 -25.00
C ASP A 999 24.53 35.75 -26.34
N ALA A 1000 24.20 34.81 -27.23
CA ALA A 1000 23.63 35.14 -28.51
C ALA A 1000 22.13 35.45 -28.35
N PRO A 1001 21.66 36.65 -28.75
CA PRO A 1001 20.24 37.00 -28.69
C PRO A 1001 19.41 36.29 -29.77
N ARG A 1002 20.06 35.53 -30.66
CA ARG A 1002 19.42 34.83 -31.78
C ARG A 1002 19.00 33.43 -31.35
N PRO A 1003 17.75 33.02 -31.58
CA PRO A 1003 17.30 31.67 -31.32
C PRO A 1003 17.96 30.68 -32.29
N CYS A 1004 18.33 29.48 -31.82
CA CYS A 1004 18.64 28.38 -32.72
C CYS A 1004 17.36 27.87 -33.39
N ALA A 1005 17.35 27.81 -34.72
CA ALA A 1005 16.19 27.36 -35.50
C ALA A 1005 16.03 25.83 -35.49
N ASP A 1006 17.14 25.10 -35.42
CA ASP A 1006 17.21 23.66 -35.20
C ASP A 1006 18.46 23.37 -34.35
N VAL A 1007 18.52 22.21 -33.71
CA VAL A 1007 19.72 21.73 -33.00
C VAL A 1007 20.32 20.60 -33.82
N ALA A 1008 21.49 20.83 -34.41
CA ALA A 1008 22.14 19.84 -35.24
C ALA A 1008 22.73 18.68 -34.41
N PRO A 1009 22.97 17.50 -35.01
CA PRO A 1009 23.65 16.40 -34.32
C PRO A 1009 25.01 16.84 -33.73
N GLY A 1010 25.18 16.66 -32.43
CA GLY A 1010 26.40 17.05 -31.69
C GLY A 1010 26.31 18.39 -30.97
N GLU A 1011 25.31 19.21 -31.29
CA GLU A 1011 25.01 20.44 -30.55
C GLU A 1011 24.17 20.14 -29.30
N THR A 1012 24.32 20.97 -28.27
CA THR A 1012 23.57 20.82 -27.01
C THR A 1012 22.87 22.12 -26.64
N PRO A 1013 21.53 22.13 -26.53
CA PRO A 1013 20.81 23.30 -26.08
C PRO A 1013 20.99 23.48 -24.58
N ALA A 1014 20.99 24.75 -24.18
CA ALA A 1014 21.05 25.13 -22.78
C ALA A 1014 19.69 24.97 -22.11
N ILE A 1015 19.72 24.71 -20.82
CA ILE A 1015 18.56 24.70 -19.93
C ILE A 1015 18.77 25.66 -18.77
N LYS A 1016 17.67 26.23 -18.26
CA LYS A 1016 17.63 27.22 -17.18
C LYS A 1016 16.63 26.83 -16.09
N GLY A 1017 16.82 27.35 -14.86
CA GLY A 1017 15.82 27.32 -13.78
C GLY A 1017 16.02 26.33 -12.63
N GLY A 1018 16.74 25.22 -12.77
CA GLY A 1018 16.78 24.19 -11.73
C GLY A 1018 15.55 23.28 -11.73
N ALA A 1019 15.51 22.25 -10.89
CA ALA A 1019 14.37 21.32 -10.82
C ALA A 1019 14.13 20.79 -9.38
N PHE A 1020 13.00 20.11 -9.18
CA PHE A 1020 12.51 19.66 -7.86
C PHE A 1020 13.45 18.75 -7.05
N ASN A 1021 14.46 18.12 -7.65
CA ASN A 1021 15.42 17.25 -6.96
C ASN A 1021 16.86 17.76 -7.07
N TRP A 1022 17.05 19.05 -7.36
CA TRP A 1022 18.35 19.70 -7.41
C TRP A 1022 18.59 20.58 -6.19
N GLU A 1023 19.86 20.80 -5.90
CA GLU A 1023 20.33 21.67 -4.83
C GLU A 1023 20.01 23.15 -5.09
N ALA A 1024 19.95 23.95 -4.03
CA ALA A 1024 19.61 25.38 -4.08
C ALA A 1024 20.51 26.21 -5.01
N ASP A 1025 21.75 25.77 -5.24
CA ASP A 1025 22.70 26.43 -6.15
C ASP A 1025 22.24 26.42 -7.61
N ALA A 1026 21.32 25.53 -8.00
CA ALA A 1026 20.78 25.45 -9.36
C ALA A 1026 19.66 26.48 -9.64
N LEU A 1027 19.12 27.13 -8.60
CA LEU A 1027 17.92 27.99 -8.69
C LEU A 1027 18.21 29.44 -9.08
N ARG A 1028 19.48 29.79 -9.31
CA ARG A 1028 19.92 31.18 -9.55
C ARG A 1028 19.58 31.63 -10.97
N CYS A 1029 19.33 32.92 -11.17
CA CYS A 1029 18.92 33.45 -12.48
C CYS A 1029 19.94 33.15 -13.60
N GLY A 1030 21.23 33.20 -13.30
CA GLY A 1030 22.28 32.93 -14.28
C GLY A 1030 22.69 31.45 -14.39
N ALA A 1031 22.22 30.59 -13.49
CA ALA A 1031 22.54 29.16 -13.51
C ALA A 1031 22.00 28.50 -14.77
N HIS A 1032 22.81 27.63 -15.37
CA HIS A 1032 22.47 26.91 -16.57
C HIS A 1032 23.16 25.55 -16.60
N TYR A 1033 22.59 24.65 -17.39
CA TYR A 1033 23.16 23.35 -17.69
C TYR A 1033 22.86 22.99 -19.16
N TRP A 1034 23.23 21.80 -19.59
CA TRP A 1034 22.94 21.31 -20.94
C TRP A 1034 22.58 19.84 -20.90
N PHE A 1035 21.68 19.45 -21.79
CA PHE A 1035 21.35 18.06 -22.03
C PHE A 1035 21.35 17.80 -23.53
N HIS A 1036 21.47 16.53 -23.91
CA HIS A 1036 21.30 16.16 -25.30
C HIS A 1036 19.88 16.54 -25.76
N PRO A 1037 19.68 17.14 -26.95
CA PRO A 1037 18.38 17.67 -27.38
C PRO A 1037 17.28 16.60 -27.44
N GLY A 1038 17.62 15.34 -27.71
CA GLY A 1038 16.68 14.21 -27.69
C GLY A 1038 16.42 13.58 -26.32
N GLN A 1039 16.98 14.12 -25.24
CA GLN A 1039 16.83 13.55 -23.90
C GLN A 1039 15.45 13.83 -23.32
N ARG A 1040 14.81 12.79 -22.77
CA ARG A 1040 13.47 12.85 -22.17
C ARG A 1040 13.56 12.44 -20.71
N HIS A 1041 13.72 13.40 -19.81
CA HIS A 1041 13.95 13.17 -18.37
C HIS A 1041 12.79 13.72 -17.54
N ASN A 1042 12.55 13.17 -16.34
CA ASN A 1042 11.51 13.64 -15.41
C ASN A 1042 11.72 15.06 -14.85
N LEU A 1043 12.82 15.71 -15.21
CA LEU A 1043 13.19 17.05 -14.77
C LEU A 1043 13.12 18.08 -15.89
N LEU A 1044 12.89 17.65 -17.13
CA LEU A 1044 12.98 18.50 -18.32
C LEU A 1044 11.57 18.84 -18.79
N GLY A 1045 11.24 20.13 -18.69
CA GLY A 1045 10.04 20.75 -19.22
C GLY A 1045 10.40 22.00 -20.03
N PHE A 1046 9.43 22.88 -20.25
CA PHE A 1046 9.64 24.12 -20.98
C PHE A 1046 8.53 25.14 -20.74
N ARG A 1047 8.80 26.39 -21.10
CA ARG A 1047 7.81 27.46 -21.23
C ARG A 1047 7.99 28.18 -22.57
N LEU A 1048 7.03 29.02 -22.92
CA LEU A 1048 7.04 29.76 -24.19
C LEU A 1048 7.31 31.25 -24.00
N VAL A 1049 7.90 31.86 -25.02
CA VAL A 1049 7.88 33.31 -25.24
C VAL A 1049 7.03 33.64 -26.45
N TRP A 1050 6.33 34.76 -26.38
CA TRP A 1050 5.70 35.44 -27.50
C TRP A 1050 6.57 36.62 -27.88
N VAL A 1051 7.10 36.56 -29.11
CA VAL A 1051 7.91 37.62 -29.71
C VAL A 1051 7.27 38.08 -31.02
N ALA A 1052 7.34 39.39 -31.27
CA ALA A 1052 7.20 39.91 -32.61
C ALA A 1052 8.51 39.62 -33.34
N ALA A 1053 8.46 39.00 -34.52
CA ALA A 1053 9.60 38.95 -35.41
C ALA A 1053 9.90 40.38 -35.83
N THR A 1054 10.82 41.02 -35.12
CA THR A 1054 11.54 42.17 -35.64
C THR A 1054 12.25 41.68 -36.89
N GLU A 1055 11.87 42.26 -38.03
CA GLU A 1055 12.46 42.13 -39.37
C GLU A 1055 13.69 41.22 -39.40
N GLU A 1056 13.55 40.01 -39.96
CA GLU A 1056 14.71 39.26 -40.44
C GLU A 1056 15.56 40.22 -41.27
N PRO A 1057 16.83 40.48 -40.93
CA PRO A 1057 17.73 41.14 -41.86
C PRO A 1057 18.05 40.20 -43.04
#